data_AF-A0A5N8YPT9-F1
#
_entry.id   AF-A0A5N8YPT9-F1
#
_cell.length_a   1.000
_cell.length_b   1.000
_cell.length_c   1.000
_cell.angle_alpha   90.00
_cell.angle_beta   90.00
_cell.angle_gamma   90.00
#
_symmetry.space_group_name_H-M   'P 1'
#
loop_
_entity.id
_entity.type
_entity.pdbx_description
1 polymer ?
#
loop_
_entity_poly.entity_id
_entity_poly.type
_entity_poly.pdbx_seq_one_letter_code
_entity_poly.pdbx_strand_id
1 'polypeptide(L)'
;MASYKKHEAQDWAWETLKGQWTTLITPFTPDNQIDVDGMKRNVRHVRSLGTTGAGCTWNMGEFWSMSYGERTLVMDAVSEAAGGTWLIGSHVTSTNANEMVSLAQHAEATGFDLLIVAPPHMATKTEDQVIEYVRLLADNTNLAIMFYNSPQFGIIMSPYGMGQLCAIPNVVGVKEASFNQQISIETHLSLGKNHVISTPDEWIYFKGQELGIEQQVMFANTSDWRFDVPGANNYVQWIDRACKGDLDETFYDTKLRRLKELSDTWWTKTQTKYNGALPVAMVKHWAELMGMTGGSVRPPLFDLSPVEKSELREELEPLKPKPATPAAPAPSRGAWLDGNNNFASGMLLMVSVQNMDEAMEAEQGGADIVDVKNLQEALVGSGHPNIVKAVRGIMPVEKHVSVTLGVVPNQPGTVAMAVYAAAMMDATSVKVGFQEANYDQAVEVLKESRMALEGFNTKLVGSVFADNELFDNGLDPMCMVQLAQDGECDGFLIDTLTKDGRNLFDFMSEDVLKDIVLKGKELGMSTALSGHLKLADLDELARINPDIVGVRGAVCGNGERDRAVAWEAVAEFKRQVDLRKSGEVDVYDGEVIPVSGSNGWVVIDGRGKSCAGVISALTRQVDADKESFVEAILADALNIYDVTLWAEKASHEILTKRSDPDGTTRVLIRP
;
A
#
# COMPACT_ATOMS: atom_id res chain seq x y z
N MET A 1 11.79 -37.46 11.46
CA MET A 1 11.02 -38.62 11.98
C MET A 1 9.83 -38.05 12.71
N ALA A 2 8.64 -38.61 12.47
CA ALA A 2 7.41 -38.17 13.11
C ALA A 2 7.54 -38.15 14.65
N SER A 3 7.00 -37.11 15.27
CA SER A 3 7.11 -36.87 16.71
C SER A 3 6.09 -37.62 17.56
N TYR A 4 5.32 -38.53 16.97
CA TYR A 4 4.18 -39.21 17.58
C TYR A 4 4.21 -40.72 17.29
N LYS A 5 3.54 -41.50 18.15
CA LYS A 5 3.29 -42.93 17.92
C LYS A 5 1.97 -43.11 17.17
N LYS A 6 1.79 -44.28 16.53
CA LYS A 6 0.60 -44.60 15.73
C LYS A 6 -0.75 -44.32 16.44
N HIS A 7 -0.85 -44.58 17.75
CA HIS A 7 -2.08 -44.34 18.52
C HIS A 7 -2.26 -42.89 18.98
N GLU A 8 -1.22 -42.06 18.87
CA GLU A 8 -1.22 -40.62 19.16
C GLU A 8 -1.47 -39.80 17.88
N ALA A 9 -1.59 -40.44 16.72
CA ALA A 9 -1.67 -39.78 15.42
C ALA A 9 -2.88 -38.84 15.29
N GLN A 10 -4.04 -39.23 15.84
CA GLN A 10 -5.26 -38.41 15.80
C GLN A 10 -5.11 -37.15 16.66
N ASP A 11 -4.61 -37.29 17.89
CA ASP A 11 -4.34 -36.16 18.79
C ASP A 11 -3.29 -35.22 18.20
N TRP A 12 -2.20 -35.79 17.68
CA TRP A 12 -1.17 -35.02 16.97
C TRP A 12 -1.76 -34.23 15.81
N ALA A 13 -2.59 -34.86 14.96
CA ALA A 13 -3.19 -34.18 13.82
C ALA A 13 -4.12 -33.05 14.27
N TRP A 14 -4.91 -33.27 15.31
CA TRP A 14 -5.79 -32.26 15.91
C TRP A 14 -5.00 -31.07 16.48
N GLU A 15 -3.83 -31.31 17.04
CA GLU A 15 -2.99 -30.25 17.60
C GLU A 15 -2.23 -29.45 16.53
N THR A 16 -1.79 -30.13 15.46
CA THR A 16 -0.78 -29.60 14.53
C THR A 16 -1.30 -29.24 13.14
N LEU A 17 -2.34 -29.91 12.63
CA LEU A 17 -2.91 -29.61 11.31
C LEU A 17 -3.88 -28.44 11.45
N LYS A 18 -3.34 -27.22 11.37
CA LYS A 18 -4.07 -25.96 11.51
C LYS A 18 -3.68 -24.94 10.45
N GLY A 19 -4.59 -24.04 10.12
CA GLY A 19 -4.35 -22.93 9.19
C GLY A 19 -4.20 -23.39 7.75
N GLN A 20 -3.31 -22.76 6.98
CA GLN A 20 -3.07 -23.14 5.59
C GLN A 20 -2.03 -24.26 5.42
N TRP A 21 -2.44 -25.36 4.79
CA TRP A 21 -1.57 -26.44 4.30
C TRP A 21 -1.57 -26.47 2.76
N THR A 22 -0.41 -26.52 2.13
CA THR A 22 -0.31 -26.40 0.66
C THR A 22 -0.26 -27.75 -0.07
N THR A 23 -0.64 -27.75 -1.35
CA THR A 23 -0.25 -28.79 -2.31
C THR A 23 0.85 -28.27 -3.24
N LEU A 24 1.96 -28.99 -3.32
CA LEU A 24 3.06 -28.66 -4.22
C LEU A 24 2.81 -29.22 -5.63
N ILE A 25 3.20 -28.45 -6.64
CA ILE A 25 3.40 -28.93 -8.02
C ILE A 25 4.79 -29.56 -8.14
N THR A 26 4.93 -30.50 -9.07
CA THR A 26 6.23 -31.11 -9.40
C THR A 26 6.79 -30.44 -10.66
N PRO A 27 7.87 -29.66 -10.57
CA PRO A 27 8.47 -29.05 -11.75
C PRO A 27 9.24 -30.08 -12.58
N PHE A 28 9.10 -29.97 -13.90
CA PHE A 28 9.86 -30.77 -14.85
C PHE A 28 10.76 -29.87 -15.70
N THR A 29 11.95 -30.37 -16.00
CA THR A 29 12.89 -29.75 -16.93
C THR A 29 12.42 -29.91 -18.39
N PRO A 30 12.98 -29.16 -19.35
CA PRO A 30 12.62 -29.30 -20.77
C PRO A 30 12.88 -30.69 -21.37
N ASP A 31 13.81 -31.46 -20.80
CA ASP A 31 14.09 -32.87 -21.13
C ASP A 31 13.24 -33.86 -20.33
N ASN A 32 12.16 -33.37 -19.71
CA ASN A 32 11.15 -34.13 -19.01
C ASN A 32 11.70 -34.91 -17.80
N GLN A 33 12.71 -34.38 -17.11
CA GLN A 33 13.21 -34.91 -15.83
C GLN A 33 12.63 -34.12 -14.65
N ILE A 34 12.68 -34.68 -13.44
CA ILE A 34 12.32 -33.96 -12.22
C ILE A 34 13.31 -32.80 -12.00
N ASP A 35 12.81 -31.56 -11.93
CA ASP A 35 13.63 -30.41 -11.54
C ASP A 35 13.75 -30.35 -10.02
N VAL A 36 14.73 -31.08 -9.47
CA VAL A 36 14.98 -31.18 -8.03
C VAL A 36 15.26 -29.80 -7.41
N ASP A 37 16.03 -28.95 -8.08
CA ASP A 37 16.36 -27.62 -7.57
C ASP A 37 15.14 -26.69 -7.62
N GLY A 38 14.33 -26.79 -8.68
CA GLY A 38 13.02 -26.15 -8.79
C GLY A 38 12.08 -26.57 -7.68
N MET A 39 12.03 -27.87 -7.37
CA MET A 39 11.22 -28.41 -6.29
C MET A 39 11.62 -27.81 -4.93
N LYS A 40 12.92 -27.73 -4.65
CA LYS A 40 13.45 -27.10 -3.43
C LYS A 40 13.17 -25.59 -3.37
N ARG A 41 13.24 -24.88 -4.52
CA ARG A 41 12.85 -23.46 -4.61
C ARG A 41 11.38 -23.27 -4.31
N ASN A 42 10.50 -24.12 -4.85
CA ASN A 42 9.07 -24.10 -4.59
C ASN A 42 8.75 -24.31 -3.11
N VAL A 43 9.41 -25.25 -2.44
CA VAL A 43 9.27 -25.46 -0.99
C VAL A 43 9.61 -24.19 -0.21
N ARG A 44 10.76 -23.56 -0.50
CA ARG A 44 11.16 -22.31 0.17
C ARG A 44 10.20 -21.16 -0.12
N HIS A 45 9.72 -21.06 -1.37
CA HIS A 45 8.75 -20.05 -1.77
C HIS A 45 7.47 -20.20 -0.96
N VAL A 46 6.84 -21.38 -0.96
CA VAL A 46 5.57 -21.58 -0.27
C VAL A 46 5.70 -21.46 1.25
N ARG A 47 6.83 -21.91 1.83
CA ARG A 47 7.13 -21.69 3.24
C ARG A 47 7.19 -20.19 3.58
N SER A 48 7.73 -19.36 2.68
CA SER A 48 7.79 -17.90 2.89
C SER A 48 6.42 -17.21 2.86
N LEU A 49 5.38 -17.88 2.35
CA LEU A 49 4.00 -17.39 2.40
C LEU A 49 3.34 -17.60 3.77
N GLY A 50 3.99 -18.30 4.71
CA GLY A 50 3.48 -18.51 6.06
C GLY A 50 2.62 -19.78 6.24
N THR A 51 2.64 -20.68 5.27
CA THR A 51 1.93 -21.97 5.35
C THR A 51 2.50 -22.87 6.46
N THR A 52 1.65 -23.65 7.12
CA THR A 52 2.04 -24.50 8.27
C THR A 52 2.60 -25.86 7.85
N GLY A 53 2.31 -26.29 6.62
CA GLY A 53 2.92 -27.46 6.01
C GLY A 53 2.59 -27.59 4.53
N ALA A 54 3.16 -28.62 3.92
CA ALA A 54 3.02 -28.91 2.50
C ALA A 54 2.92 -30.39 2.23
N GLY A 55 2.29 -30.77 1.12
CA GLY A 55 2.54 -32.10 0.59
C GLY A 55 3.01 -32.13 -0.86
N CYS A 56 3.60 -33.25 -1.22
CA CYS A 56 4.13 -33.52 -2.55
C CYS A 56 3.49 -34.75 -3.19
N THR A 57 3.83 -34.97 -4.47
CA THR A 57 3.38 -36.11 -5.28
C THR A 57 1.86 -36.28 -5.28
N TRP A 58 1.13 -35.17 -5.25
CA TRP A 58 -0.34 -35.10 -5.33
C TRP A 58 -0.86 -35.17 -6.76
N ASN A 59 -2.18 -35.06 -6.93
CA ASN A 59 -2.79 -34.82 -8.24
C ASN A 59 -2.18 -33.61 -8.98
N MET A 60 -2.03 -32.46 -8.30
CA MET A 60 -1.37 -31.29 -8.91
C MET A 60 0.15 -31.47 -9.09
N GLY A 61 0.74 -32.45 -8.41
CA GLY A 61 2.12 -32.88 -8.59
C GLY A 61 2.29 -33.97 -9.67
N GLU A 62 1.24 -34.30 -10.42
CA GLU A 62 1.26 -35.27 -11.52
C GLU A 62 1.75 -36.67 -11.11
N PHE A 63 1.35 -37.16 -9.93
CA PHE A 63 1.85 -38.44 -9.39
C PHE A 63 1.70 -39.63 -10.34
N TRP A 64 0.68 -39.63 -11.21
CA TRP A 64 0.42 -40.70 -12.19
C TRP A 64 1.47 -40.76 -13.32
N SER A 65 2.23 -39.70 -13.56
CA SER A 65 3.22 -39.61 -14.63
C SER A 65 4.65 -39.91 -14.15
N MET A 66 4.80 -40.29 -12.88
CA MET A 66 6.09 -40.54 -12.24
C MET A 66 6.25 -42.01 -11.87
N SER A 67 7.45 -42.52 -12.09
CA SER A 67 7.90 -43.82 -11.55
C SER A 67 8.12 -43.74 -10.03
N TYR A 68 8.24 -44.90 -9.38
CA TYR A 68 8.66 -44.99 -7.97
C TYR A 68 9.93 -44.17 -7.67
N GLY A 69 10.95 -44.29 -8.53
CA GLY A 69 12.23 -43.58 -8.35
C GLY A 69 12.07 -42.06 -8.42
N GLU A 70 11.20 -41.56 -9.29
CA GLU A 70 10.93 -40.13 -9.40
C GLU A 70 10.09 -39.61 -8.23
N ARG A 71 9.10 -40.39 -7.76
CA ARG A 71 8.30 -40.01 -6.58
C ARG A 71 9.17 -39.93 -5.33
N THR A 72 10.06 -40.89 -5.13
CA THR A 72 11.01 -40.89 -4.01
C THR A 72 12.03 -39.75 -4.13
N LEU A 73 12.49 -39.43 -5.34
CA LEU A 73 13.33 -38.25 -5.59
C LEU A 73 12.63 -36.93 -5.23
N VAL A 74 11.35 -36.78 -5.54
CA VAL A 74 10.53 -35.62 -5.13
C VAL A 74 10.38 -35.57 -3.60
N MET A 75 10.11 -36.72 -2.97
CA MET A 75 10.03 -36.81 -1.50
C MET A 75 11.34 -36.37 -0.84
N ASP A 76 12.49 -36.83 -1.34
CA ASP A 76 13.81 -36.48 -0.83
C ASP A 76 14.07 -34.97 -0.94
N ALA A 77 13.76 -34.38 -2.10
CA ALA A 77 13.92 -32.94 -2.34
C ALA A 77 13.06 -32.10 -1.38
N VAL A 78 11.82 -32.54 -1.12
CA VAL A 78 10.90 -31.87 -0.21
C VAL A 78 11.35 -31.99 1.24
N SER A 79 11.76 -33.20 1.67
CA SER A 79 12.29 -33.43 3.02
C SER A 79 13.53 -32.57 3.29
N GLU A 80 14.48 -32.56 2.37
CA GLU A 80 15.70 -31.75 2.50
C GLU A 80 15.38 -30.26 2.64
N ALA A 81 14.47 -29.73 1.82
CA ALA A 81 14.11 -28.32 1.86
C ALA A 81 13.22 -27.92 3.05
N ALA A 82 12.44 -28.86 3.60
CA ALA A 82 11.66 -28.65 4.83
C ALA A 82 12.56 -28.60 6.08
N GLY A 83 13.69 -29.29 6.05
CA GLY A 83 14.71 -29.25 7.10
C GLY A 83 14.21 -29.73 8.46
N GLY A 84 13.18 -30.58 8.50
CA GLY A 84 12.60 -31.15 9.72
C GLY A 84 11.87 -30.17 10.64
N THR A 85 11.63 -28.93 10.22
CA THR A 85 10.93 -27.90 11.02
C THR A 85 9.59 -27.48 10.45
N TRP A 86 9.29 -27.89 9.22
CA TRP A 86 8.06 -27.59 8.50
C TRP A 86 7.35 -28.89 8.17
N LEU A 87 6.06 -28.98 8.49
CA LEU A 87 5.34 -30.25 8.36
C LEU A 87 5.20 -30.64 6.90
N ILE A 88 5.50 -31.90 6.59
CA ILE A 88 5.44 -32.41 5.22
C ILE A 88 4.64 -33.70 5.10
N GLY A 89 3.85 -33.78 4.03
CA GLY A 89 2.98 -34.91 3.70
C GLY A 89 3.28 -35.49 2.34
N SER A 90 3.18 -36.81 2.18
CA SER A 90 3.37 -37.44 0.88
C SER A 90 2.14 -38.23 0.46
N HIS A 91 1.66 -37.98 -0.76
CA HIS A 91 0.62 -38.80 -1.36
C HIS A 91 1.24 -40.08 -1.91
N VAL A 92 0.78 -41.24 -1.42
CA VAL A 92 1.38 -42.58 -1.65
C VAL A 92 0.49 -43.54 -2.44
N THR A 93 -0.67 -43.11 -2.95
CA THR A 93 -1.55 -43.97 -3.77
C THR A 93 -0.79 -44.60 -4.94
N SER A 94 -0.98 -45.91 -5.13
CA SER A 94 -0.56 -46.64 -6.33
C SER A 94 -1.57 -47.74 -6.66
N THR A 95 -1.77 -48.04 -7.95
CA THR A 95 -2.53 -49.23 -8.36
C THR A 95 -1.83 -50.54 -7.96
N ASN A 96 -0.55 -50.47 -7.61
CA ASN A 96 0.23 -51.54 -7.02
C ASN A 96 0.33 -51.35 -5.49
N ALA A 97 -0.30 -52.23 -4.72
CA ALA A 97 -0.30 -52.14 -3.26
C ALA A 97 1.10 -52.26 -2.63
N ASN A 98 2.00 -53.07 -3.21
CA ASN A 98 3.38 -53.18 -2.72
C ASN A 98 4.16 -51.88 -2.92
N GLU A 99 3.89 -51.19 -4.03
CA GLU A 99 4.51 -49.89 -4.31
C GLU A 99 3.97 -48.82 -3.35
N MET A 100 2.66 -48.80 -3.06
CA MET A 100 2.08 -47.91 -2.03
C MET A 100 2.79 -48.10 -0.68
N VAL A 101 2.96 -49.35 -0.24
CA VAL A 101 3.67 -49.66 1.01
C VAL A 101 5.13 -49.21 0.94
N SER A 102 5.82 -49.44 -0.18
CA SER A 102 7.21 -49.01 -0.36
C SER A 102 7.36 -47.48 -0.32
N LEU A 103 6.44 -46.74 -0.93
CA LEU A 103 6.40 -45.27 -0.88
C LEU A 103 6.15 -44.76 0.54
N ALA A 104 5.25 -45.43 1.29
CA ALA A 104 4.98 -45.10 2.69
C ALA A 104 6.21 -45.31 3.58
N GLN A 105 6.93 -46.43 3.40
CA GLN A 105 8.17 -46.71 4.11
C GLN A 105 9.27 -45.71 3.76
N HIS A 106 9.38 -45.30 2.50
CA HIS A 106 10.31 -44.26 2.07
C HIS A 106 9.98 -42.90 2.72
N ALA A 107 8.71 -42.51 2.73
CA ALA A 107 8.26 -41.29 3.40
C ALA A 107 8.59 -41.31 4.91
N GLU A 108 8.33 -42.43 5.61
CA GLU A 108 8.68 -42.60 7.02
C GLU A 108 10.19 -42.50 7.26
N ALA A 109 11.01 -43.16 6.42
CA ALA A 109 12.47 -43.12 6.50
C ALA A 109 13.07 -41.73 6.21
N THR A 110 12.42 -40.95 5.35
CA THR A 110 12.84 -39.59 4.98
C THR A 110 12.24 -38.51 5.88
N GLY A 111 11.48 -38.91 6.91
CA GLY A 111 11.03 -38.02 7.96
C GLY A 111 9.76 -37.24 7.64
N PHE A 112 8.92 -37.72 6.73
CA PHE A 112 7.57 -37.18 6.54
C PHE A 112 6.70 -37.37 7.78
N ASP A 113 5.76 -36.45 7.96
CA ASP A 113 4.87 -36.40 9.12
C ASP A 113 3.48 -36.99 8.83
N LEU A 114 3.09 -37.09 7.56
CA LEU A 114 1.75 -37.47 7.16
C LEU A 114 1.76 -38.19 5.81
N LEU A 115 0.96 -39.23 5.69
CA LEU A 115 0.68 -39.88 4.43
C LEU A 115 -0.67 -39.44 3.92
N ILE A 116 -0.79 -39.36 2.60
CA ILE A 116 -2.06 -39.17 1.94
C ILE A 116 -2.33 -40.37 1.07
N VAL A 117 -3.58 -40.85 1.11
CA VAL A 117 -4.01 -41.97 0.30
C VAL A 117 -5.41 -41.73 -0.24
N ALA A 118 -5.59 -42.14 -1.47
CA ALA A 118 -6.85 -42.21 -2.20
C ALA A 118 -7.01 -43.61 -2.81
N PRO A 119 -8.23 -43.99 -3.22
CA PRO A 119 -8.48 -45.27 -3.89
C PRO A 119 -7.66 -45.45 -5.18
N PRO A 120 -7.20 -46.67 -5.51
CA PRO A 120 -6.62 -46.95 -6.82
C PRO A 120 -7.71 -46.96 -7.90
N HIS A 121 -7.74 -45.86 -8.66
CA HIS A 121 -8.79 -45.50 -9.64
C HIS A 121 -9.17 -46.58 -10.67
N MET A 122 -8.23 -47.46 -11.03
CA MET A 122 -8.48 -48.55 -11.98
C MET A 122 -9.36 -49.67 -11.41
N ALA A 123 -9.13 -50.06 -10.16
CA ALA A 123 -9.67 -51.31 -9.61
C ALA A 123 -10.82 -51.12 -8.63
N THR A 124 -10.81 -50.03 -7.85
CA THR A 124 -11.74 -49.86 -6.74
C THR A 124 -13.11 -49.36 -7.20
N LYS A 125 -14.17 -50.07 -6.80
CA LYS A 125 -15.58 -49.80 -7.17
C LYS A 125 -16.56 -49.83 -5.99
N THR A 126 -16.14 -50.28 -4.80
CA THR A 126 -16.97 -50.28 -3.59
C THR A 126 -16.25 -49.63 -2.42
N GLU A 127 -17.00 -49.13 -1.43
CA GLU A 127 -16.44 -48.53 -0.22
C GLU A 127 -15.62 -49.55 0.60
N ASP A 128 -16.08 -50.81 0.71
CA ASP A 128 -15.35 -51.87 1.42
C ASP A 128 -13.95 -52.10 0.84
N GLN A 129 -13.82 -52.07 -0.50
CA GLN A 129 -12.53 -52.18 -1.17
C GLN A 129 -11.60 -51.00 -0.84
N VAL A 130 -12.16 -49.78 -0.73
CA VAL A 130 -11.40 -48.60 -0.28
C VAL A 130 -10.90 -48.80 1.14
N ILE A 131 -11.80 -49.23 2.04
CA ILE A 131 -11.48 -49.43 3.46
C ILE A 131 -10.39 -50.47 3.65
N GLU A 132 -10.46 -51.62 2.98
CA GLU A 132 -9.40 -52.64 3.06
C GLU A 132 -8.07 -52.16 2.47
N TYR A 133 -8.09 -51.38 1.40
CA TYR A 133 -6.87 -50.83 0.81
C TYR A 133 -6.20 -49.80 1.74
N VAL A 134 -6.98 -48.93 2.39
CA VAL A 134 -6.46 -47.98 3.39
C VAL A 134 -5.98 -48.72 4.63
N ARG A 135 -6.67 -49.79 5.06
CA ARG A 135 -6.22 -50.63 6.18
C ARG A 135 -4.88 -51.31 5.89
N LEU A 136 -4.69 -51.80 4.67
CA LEU A 136 -3.41 -52.36 4.23
C LEU A 136 -2.27 -51.35 4.36
N LEU A 137 -2.49 -50.09 3.99
CA LEU A 137 -1.51 -49.02 4.22
C LEU A 137 -1.27 -48.80 5.71
N ALA A 138 -2.35 -48.62 6.47
CA ALA A 138 -2.31 -48.36 7.90
C ALA A 138 -1.53 -49.44 8.67
N ASP A 139 -1.68 -50.71 8.31
CA ASP A 139 -0.97 -51.82 8.95
C ASP A 139 0.54 -51.85 8.68
N ASN A 140 1.01 -51.12 7.66
CA ASN A 140 2.42 -51.12 7.23
C ASN A 140 3.16 -49.80 7.50
N THR A 141 2.60 -48.89 8.29
CA THR A 141 3.24 -47.63 8.68
C THR A 141 2.73 -47.13 10.04
N ASN A 142 3.56 -46.34 10.73
CA ASN A 142 3.14 -45.63 11.95
C ASN A 142 2.68 -44.20 11.69
N LEU A 143 2.89 -43.68 10.47
CA LEU A 143 2.51 -42.31 10.13
C LEU A 143 0.99 -42.15 10.12
N ALA A 144 0.55 -40.94 10.44
CA ALA A 144 -0.79 -40.44 10.24
C ALA A 144 -1.17 -40.57 8.76
N ILE A 145 -2.45 -40.78 8.50
CA ILE A 145 -3.02 -40.96 7.16
C ILE A 145 -4.19 -39.98 7.01
N MET A 146 -4.08 -39.08 6.04
CA MET A 146 -5.19 -38.28 5.54
C MET A 146 -5.81 -39.00 4.34
N PHE A 147 -7.09 -39.36 4.42
CA PHE A 147 -7.78 -39.92 3.27
C PHE A 147 -8.17 -38.81 2.29
N TYR A 148 -7.96 -39.01 0.99
CA TYR A 148 -8.29 -38.04 -0.04
C TYR A 148 -9.51 -38.52 -0.85
N ASN A 149 -10.68 -37.94 -0.55
CA ASN A 149 -11.94 -38.25 -1.22
C ASN A 149 -12.11 -37.35 -2.45
N SER A 150 -12.03 -37.90 -3.67
CA SER A 150 -12.18 -37.12 -4.90
C SER A 150 -12.64 -37.97 -6.08
N PRO A 151 -13.50 -37.45 -6.98
CA PRO A 151 -13.94 -38.17 -8.18
C PRO A 151 -12.79 -38.61 -9.10
N GLN A 152 -11.63 -37.95 -9.01
CA GLN A 152 -10.44 -38.30 -9.80
C GLN A 152 -9.93 -39.73 -9.52
N PHE A 153 -10.38 -40.35 -8.42
CA PHE A 153 -10.03 -41.71 -8.05
C PHE A 153 -11.13 -42.74 -8.34
N GLY A 154 -12.14 -42.37 -9.13
CA GLY A 154 -13.16 -43.28 -9.66
C GLY A 154 -14.29 -43.66 -8.71
N ILE A 155 -14.15 -43.39 -7.41
CA ILE A 155 -15.21 -43.56 -6.40
C ILE A 155 -15.16 -42.40 -5.39
N ILE A 156 -16.33 -41.87 -5.06
CA ILE A 156 -16.53 -40.91 -3.97
C ILE A 156 -17.11 -41.69 -2.79
N MET A 157 -16.46 -41.61 -1.63
CA MET A 157 -16.94 -42.22 -0.39
C MET A 157 -18.10 -41.41 0.19
N SER A 158 -19.09 -42.10 0.75
CA SER A 158 -20.16 -41.51 1.55
C SER A 158 -19.66 -41.08 2.94
N PRO A 159 -20.38 -40.19 3.65
CA PRO A 159 -20.06 -39.84 5.04
C PRO A 159 -19.95 -41.06 5.96
N TYR A 160 -20.79 -42.07 5.76
CA TYR A 160 -20.74 -43.33 6.50
C TYR A 160 -19.43 -44.09 6.24
N GLY A 161 -19.07 -44.28 4.96
CA GLY A 161 -17.84 -44.95 4.58
C GLY A 161 -16.59 -44.20 5.05
N MET A 162 -16.61 -42.87 5.02
CA MET A 162 -15.55 -42.04 5.61
C MET A 162 -15.44 -42.21 7.13
N GLY A 163 -16.57 -42.37 7.83
CA GLY A 163 -16.57 -42.71 9.25
C GLY A 163 -15.91 -44.07 9.53
N GLN A 164 -16.12 -45.07 8.66
CA GLN A 164 -15.43 -46.36 8.78
C GLN A 164 -13.91 -46.24 8.55
N LEU A 165 -13.48 -45.36 7.64
CA LEU A 165 -12.06 -45.07 7.43
C LEU A 165 -11.43 -44.40 8.66
N CYS A 166 -12.09 -43.38 9.23
CA CYS A 166 -11.59 -42.67 10.42
C CYS A 166 -11.56 -43.53 11.69
N ALA A 167 -12.23 -44.69 11.70
CA ALA A 167 -12.11 -45.68 12.78
C ALA A 167 -10.78 -46.46 12.75
N ILE A 168 -9.99 -46.35 11.67
CA ILE A 168 -8.65 -46.93 11.59
C ILE A 168 -7.69 -46.04 12.42
N PRO A 169 -6.89 -46.60 13.37
CA PRO A 169 -6.23 -45.82 14.43
C PRO A 169 -5.38 -44.61 13.99
N ASN A 170 -4.67 -44.73 12.86
CA ASN A 170 -3.83 -43.66 12.32
C ASN A 170 -4.44 -42.96 11.10
N VAL A 171 -5.71 -43.21 10.77
CA VAL A 171 -6.44 -42.35 9.84
C VAL A 171 -6.94 -41.16 10.64
N VAL A 172 -6.37 -39.99 10.35
CA VAL A 172 -6.55 -38.78 11.16
C VAL A 172 -7.67 -37.87 10.64
N GLY A 173 -8.10 -38.08 9.41
CA GLY A 173 -9.04 -37.19 8.78
C GLY A 173 -9.28 -37.47 7.30
N VAL A 174 -10.02 -36.54 6.70
CA VAL A 174 -10.38 -36.57 5.29
C VAL A 174 -10.15 -35.20 4.64
N LYS A 175 -9.38 -35.20 3.55
CA LYS A 175 -9.43 -34.16 2.53
C LYS A 175 -10.65 -34.43 1.65
N GLU A 176 -11.73 -33.72 1.93
CA GLU A 176 -13.04 -33.89 1.30
C GLU A 176 -13.11 -33.01 0.04
N ALA A 177 -12.81 -33.59 -1.11
CA ALA A 177 -12.83 -32.91 -2.40
C ALA A 177 -13.68 -33.67 -3.42
N SER A 178 -14.85 -34.15 -2.98
CA SER A 178 -15.86 -34.76 -3.86
C SER A 178 -16.41 -33.77 -4.89
N PHE A 179 -16.25 -32.47 -4.64
CA PHE A 179 -16.93 -31.37 -5.34
C PHE A 179 -18.45 -31.47 -5.27
N ASN A 180 -18.96 -32.13 -4.22
CA ASN A 180 -20.38 -32.22 -3.89
C ASN A 180 -20.59 -31.58 -2.51
N GLN A 181 -21.15 -30.37 -2.50
CA GLN A 181 -21.35 -29.59 -1.27
C GLN A 181 -22.14 -30.34 -0.20
N GLN A 182 -23.13 -31.15 -0.60
CA GLN A 182 -23.93 -31.91 0.36
C GLN A 182 -23.08 -32.96 1.09
N ILE A 183 -22.25 -33.70 0.35
CA ILE A 183 -21.33 -34.68 0.93
C ILE A 183 -20.31 -33.96 1.84
N SER A 184 -19.76 -32.83 1.41
CA SER A 184 -18.85 -32.02 2.22
C SER A 184 -19.50 -31.64 3.56
N ILE A 185 -20.69 -31.04 3.51
CA ILE A 185 -21.44 -30.58 4.70
C ILE A 185 -21.75 -31.76 5.64
N GLU A 186 -22.28 -32.86 5.10
CA GLU A 186 -22.61 -34.05 5.91
C GLU A 186 -21.39 -34.65 6.59
N THR A 187 -20.25 -34.67 5.90
CA THR A 187 -18.97 -35.18 6.44
C THR A 187 -18.46 -34.30 7.57
N HIS A 188 -18.48 -32.98 7.39
CA HIS A 188 -18.11 -32.02 8.43
C HIS A 188 -19.00 -32.15 9.66
N LEU A 189 -20.32 -32.20 9.48
CA LEU A 189 -21.27 -32.29 10.59
C LEU A 189 -21.17 -33.62 11.35
N SER A 190 -20.91 -34.72 10.66
CA SER A 190 -20.85 -36.06 11.26
C SER A 190 -19.49 -36.41 11.88
N LEU A 191 -18.39 -35.97 11.27
CA LEU A 191 -17.02 -36.39 11.65
C LEU A 191 -16.13 -35.24 12.14
N GLY A 192 -16.41 -33.99 11.76
CA GLY A 192 -15.54 -32.84 12.00
C GLY A 192 -15.29 -32.48 13.47
N LYS A 193 -16.07 -33.04 14.40
CA LYS A 193 -15.85 -32.87 15.85
C LYS A 193 -14.73 -33.74 16.41
N ASN A 194 -14.42 -34.85 15.74
CA ASN A 194 -13.48 -35.87 16.24
C ASN A 194 -12.32 -36.11 15.28
N HIS A 195 -12.44 -35.70 14.01
CA HIS A 195 -11.47 -35.94 12.96
C HIS A 195 -11.21 -34.67 12.16
N VAL A 196 -10.02 -34.57 11.57
CA VAL A 196 -9.66 -33.43 10.73
C VAL A 196 -10.37 -33.56 9.38
N ILE A 197 -11.46 -32.83 9.18
CA ILE A 197 -12.15 -32.76 7.89
C ILE A 197 -11.79 -31.43 7.24
N SER A 198 -11.38 -31.48 5.97
CA SER A 198 -11.03 -30.28 5.21
C SER A 198 -11.59 -30.32 3.80
N THR A 199 -12.47 -29.38 3.51
CA THR A 199 -12.93 -29.05 2.17
C THR A 199 -11.97 -28.00 1.58
N PRO A 200 -11.33 -28.26 0.43
CA PRO A 200 -10.25 -27.43 -0.09
C PRO A 200 -10.75 -26.20 -0.88
N ASP A 201 -11.82 -25.55 -0.41
CA ASP A 201 -12.41 -24.35 -1.01
C ASP A 201 -13.03 -23.46 0.08
N GLU A 202 -12.96 -22.15 -0.10
CA GLU A 202 -13.28 -21.11 0.88
C GLU A 202 -14.78 -21.08 1.24
N TRP A 203 -15.66 -21.55 0.33
CA TRP A 203 -17.11 -21.57 0.58
C TRP A 203 -17.49 -22.29 1.88
N ILE A 204 -16.67 -23.26 2.32
CA ILE A 204 -16.94 -24.05 3.53
C ILE A 204 -16.93 -23.19 4.79
N TYR A 205 -16.12 -22.13 4.85
CA TYR A 205 -16.05 -21.25 6.03
C TYR A 205 -17.30 -20.39 6.14
N PHE A 206 -17.76 -19.82 5.01
CA PHE A 206 -19.03 -19.08 4.95
C PHE A 206 -20.19 -20.01 5.33
N LYS A 207 -20.22 -21.23 4.79
CA LYS A 207 -21.24 -22.21 5.15
C LYS A 207 -21.14 -22.65 6.61
N GLY A 208 -19.93 -22.66 7.16
CA GLY A 208 -19.67 -23.02 8.54
C GLY A 208 -20.23 -22.02 9.54
N GLN A 209 -20.28 -20.73 9.23
CA GLN A 209 -20.99 -19.74 10.06
C GLN A 209 -22.49 -20.05 10.18
N GLU A 210 -23.11 -20.55 9.12
CA GLU A 210 -24.54 -20.90 9.12
C GLU A 210 -24.84 -22.20 9.88
N LEU A 211 -23.96 -23.20 9.75
CA LEU A 211 -24.21 -24.58 10.19
C LEU A 211 -23.40 -24.99 11.43
N GLY A 212 -22.52 -24.14 11.94
CA GLY A 212 -21.61 -24.46 13.04
C GLY A 212 -20.50 -25.44 12.64
N ILE A 213 -20.00 -25.35 11.40
CA ILE A 213 -18.85 -26.14 10.94
C ILE A 213 -17.57 -25.37 11.28
N GLU A 214 -16.63 -26.04 11.95
CA GLU A 214 -15.34 -25.47 12.35
C GLU A 214 -14.19 -26.22 11.65
N GLN A 215 -13.86 -25.79 10.43
CA GLN A 215 -12.72 -26.34 9.69
C GLN A 215 -11.42 -25.70 10.22
N GLN A 216 -10.62 -26.46 10.97
CA GLN A 216 -9.38 -25.93 11.56
C GLN A 216 -8.19 -25.81 10.59
N VAL A 217 -8.28 -26.41 9.41
CA VAL A 217 -7.21 -26.42 8.40
C VAL A 217 -7.79 -26.38 6.98
N MET A 218 -7.21 -25.53 6.13
CA MET A 218 -7.35 -25.61 4.67
C MET A 218 -6.28 -26.58 4.15
N PHE A 219 -6.65 -27.84 3.97
CA PHE A 219 -5.70 -28.91 3.72
C PHE A 219 -5.48 -29.14 2.22
N ALA A 220 -4.37 -28.60 1.74
CA ALA A 220 -3.77 -28.86 0.45
C ALA A 220 -4.62 -28.41 -0.75
N ASN A 221 -5.05 -27.15 -0.76
CA ASN A 221 -5.44 -26.46 -2.00
C ASN A 221 -4.22 -25.76 -2.64
N THR A 222 -4.43 -25.13 -3.80
CA THR A 222 -3.39 -24.40 -4.54
C THR A 222 -3.54 -22.89 -4.45
N SER A 223 -4.51 -22.38 -3.69
CA SER A 223 -4.85 -20.95 -3.70
C SER A 223 -3.81 -20.10 -2.99
N ASP A 224 -3.10 -20.65 -1.99
CA ASP A 224 -2.03 -19.97 -1.27
C ASP A 224 -0.98 -19.39 -2.21
N TRP A 225 -0.31 -20.20 -3.02
CA TRP A 225 0.73 -19.71 -3.91
C TRP A 225 0.23 -19.24 -5.28
N ARG A 226 -1.06 -19.46 -5.60
CA ARG A 226 -1.68 -18.82 -6.78
C ARG A 226 -2.16 -17.41 -6.46
N PHE A 227 -2.54 -17.12 -5.22
CA PHE A 227 -3.13 -15.84 -4.85
C PHE A 227 -2.15 -14.97 -4.08
N ASP A 228 -1.09 -15.53 -3.48
CA ASP A 228 -0.09 -14.81 -2.71
C ASP A 228 1.30 -14.79 -3.36
N VAL A 229 2.08 -13.77 -3.00
CA VAL A 229 3.53 -13.68 -3.29
C VAL A 229 4.30 -13.42 -1.99
N PRO A 230 5.61 -13.72 -1.93
CA PRO A 230 6.43 -13.38 -0.76
C PRO A 230 6.32 -11.90 -0.41
N GLY A 231 5.91 -11.60 0.83
CA GLY A 231 5.70 -10.23 1.31
C GLY A 231 4.26 -9.70 1.17
N ALA A 232 3.36 -10.42 0.48
CA ALA A 232 1.91 -10.18 0.52
C ALA A 232 1.14 -11.50 0.48
N ASN A 233 0.96 -12.09 1.66
CA ASN A 233 0.30 -13.37 1.88
C ASN A 233 -1.16 -13.23 2.35
N ASN A 234 -1.97 -12.49 1.58
CA ASN A 234 -3.35 -12.16 1.93
C ASN A 234 -4.21 -13.41 2.11
N TYR A 235 -4.04 -14.41 1.23
CA TYR A 235 -4.82 -15.64 1.27
C TYR A 235 -4.48 -16.48 2.49
N VAL A 236 -3.18 -16.72 2.74
CA VAL A 236 -2.73 -17.46 3.93
C VAL A 236 -3.22 -16.78 5.21
N GLN A 237 -3.08 -15.46 5.31
CA GLN A 237 -3.58 -14.69 6.46
C GLN A 237 -5.09 -14.83 6.64
N TRP A 238 -5.86 -14.76 5.56
CA TRP A 238 -7.32 -14.89 5.64
C TRP A 238 -7.73 -16.30 6.08
N ILE A 239 -7.10 -17.35 5.54
CA ILE A 239 -7.35 -18.73 5.94
C ILE A 239 -7.02 -18.95 7.41
N ASP A 240 -5.88 -18.45 7.89
CA ASP A 240 -5.48 -18.62 9.29
C ASP A 240 -6.46 -17.96 10.27
N ARG A 241 -7.12 -16.88 9.86
CA ARG A 241 -8.21 -16.23 10.62
C ARG A 241 -9.51 -17.01 10.51
N ALA A 242 -9.89 -17.42 9.31
CA ALA A 242 -11.10 -18.21 9.06
C ALA A 242 -11.09 -19.54 9.84
N CYS A 243 -9.94 -20.24 9.90
CA CYS A 243 -9.75 -21.44 10.72
C CYS A 243 -9.92 -21.21 12.23
N LYS A 244 -9.86 -19.96 12.70
CA LYS A 244 -10.06 -19.56 14.11
C LYS A 244 -11.46 -18.97 14.34
N GLY A 245 -12.34 -18.99 13.33
CA GLY A 245 -13.69 -18.43 13.39
C GLY A 245 -13.77 -16.93 13.12
N ASP A 246 -12.66 -16.27 12.77
CA ASP A 246 -12.65 -14.86 12.35
C ASP A 246 -12.78 -14.77 10.82
N LEU A 247 -14.02 -14.68 10.34
CA LEU A 247 -14.33 -14.58 8.92
C LEU A 247 -14.49 -13.12 8.50
N ASP A 248 -13.36 -12.50 8.16
CA ASP A 248 -13.34 -11.12 7.66
C ASP A 248 -13.74 -11.07 6.18
N GLU A 249 -15.03 -10.90 5.94
CA GLU A 249 -15.60 -10.81 4.59
C GLU A 249 -15.11 -9.57 3.84
N THR A 250 -14.89 -8.45 4.54
CA THR A 250 -14.44 -7.20 3.90
C THR A 250 -13.02 -7.36 3.34
N PHE A 251 -12.12 -8.00 4.10
CA PHE A 251 -10.79 -8.33 3.63
C PHE A 251 -10.84 -9.30 2.44
N TYR A 252 -11.67 -10.34 2.52
CA TYR A 252 -11.86 -11.28 1.42
C TYR A 252 -12.31 -10.56 0.15
N ASP A 253 -13.32 -9.69 0.25
CA ASP A 253 -13.89 -8.95 -0.85
C ASP A 253 -12.88 -8.01 -1.50
N THR A 254 -12.08 -7.34 -0.67
CA THR A 254 -11.12 -6.34 -1.13
C THR A 254 -9.85 -6.97 -1.70
N LYS A 255 -9.37 -8.08 -1.12
CA LYS A 255 -8.05 -8.65 -1.44
C LYS A 255 -8.10 -9.92 -2.27
N LEU A 256 -9.17 -10.72 -2.18
CA LEU A 256 -9.19 -12.10 -2.69
C LEU A 256 -10.30 -12.37 -3.70
N ARG A 257 -11.46 -11.71 -3.59
CA ARG A 257 -12.66 -12.02 -4.39
C ARG A 257 -12.39 -11.99 -5.90
N ARG A 258 -11.71 -10.95 -6.40
CA ARG A 258 -11.40 -10.83 -7.84
C ARG A 258 -10.40 -11.90 -8.32
N LEU A 259 -9.39 -12.23 -7.51
CA LEU A 259 -8.47 -13.32 -7.80
C LEU A 259 -9.18 -14.68 -7.82
N LYS A 260 -10.12 -14.91 -6.88
CA LYS A 260 -10.95 -16.11 -6.84
C LYS A 260 -11.85 -16.22 -8.08
N GLU A 261 -12.53 -15.15 -8.47
CA GLU A 261 -13.36 -15.10 -9.69
C GLU A 261 -12.55 -15.42 -10.95
N LEU A 262 -11.34 -14.86 -11.07
CA LEU A 262 -10.43 -15.17 -12.17
C LEU A 262 -10.00 -16.65 -12.13
N SER A 263 -9.61 -17.13 -10.95
CA SER A 263 -9.24 -18.53 -10.72
C SER A 263 -10.34 -19.49 -11.13
N ASP A 264 -11.57 -19.25 -10.70
CA ASP A 264 -12.72 -20.12 -11.00
C ASP A 264 -13.04 -20.13 -12.49
N THR A 265 -12.90 -18.97 -13.14
CA THR A 265 -13.06 -18.81 -14.58
C THR A 265 -12.04 -19.65 -15.35
N TRP A 266 -10.75 -19.50 -15.04
CA TRP A 266 -9.66 -20.26 -15.68
C TRP A 266 -9.74 -21.76 -15.38
N TRP A 267 -10.07 -22.10 -14.14
CA TRP A 267 -10.25 -23.47 -13.71
C TRP A 267 -11.39 -24.13 -14.49
N THR A 268 -12.56 -23.51 -14.54
CA THR A 268 -13.73 -24.01 -15.28
C THR A 268 -13.45 -24.09 -16.77
N LYS A 269 -12.92 -23.02 -17.38
CA LYS A 269 -12.52 -22.99 -18.81
C LYS A 269 -11.61 -24.17 -19.16
N THR A 270 -10.58 -24.41 -18.35
CA THR A 270 -9.61 -25.47 -18.60
C THR A 270 -10.19 -26.86 -18.37
N GLN A 271 -10.93 -27.07 -17.27
CA GLN A 271 -11.59 -28.36 -17.02
C GLN A 271 -12.60 -28.71 -18.11
N THR A 272 -13.44 -27.75 -18.53
CA THR A 272 -14.40 -27.96 -19.62
C THR A 272 -13.69 -28.32 -20.93
N LYS A 273 -12.61 -27.61 -21.29
CA LYS A 273 -11.80 -27.89 -22.49
C LYS A 273 -11.28 -29.34 -22.51
N TYR A 274 -10.90 -29.89 -21.35
CA TYR A 274 -10.34 -31.23 -21.23
C TYR A 274 -11.29 -32.24 -20.58
N ASN A 275 -12.61 -32.04 -20.72
CA ASN A 275 -13.65 -32.98 -20.28
C ASN A 275 -13.51 -33.43 -18.80
N GLY A 276 -13.22 -32.48 -17.91
CA GLY A 276 -13.11 -32.69 -16.47
C GLY A 276 -11.71 -33.03 -15.96
N ALA A 277 -10.70 -33.12 -16.81
CA ALA A 277 -9.32 -33.29 -16.38
C ALA A 277 -8.85 -32.10 -15.53
N LEU A 278 -8.03 -32.36 -14.50
CA LEU A 278 -7.50 -31.30 -13.64
C LEU A 278 -6.61 -30.33 -14.43
N PRO A 279 -6.70 -29.03 -14.17
CA PRO A 279 -6.05 -27.99 -14.98
C PRO A 279 -4.57 -27.79 -14.61
N VAL A 280 -3.78 -28.87 -14.56
CA VAL A 280 -2.39 -28.84 -14.06
C VAL A 280 -1.50 -27.88 -14.88
N ALA A 281 -1.63 -27.88 -16.21
CA ALA A 281 -0.84 -26.99 -17.07
C ALA A 281 -1.12 -25.49 -16.78
N MET A 282 -2.40 -25.15 -16.54
CA MET A 282 -2.79 -23.80 -16.14
C MET A 282 -2.20 -23.46 -14.78
N VAL A 283 -2.32 -24.38 -13.83
CA VAL A 283 -1.85 -24.20 -12.45
C VAL A 283 -0.32 -24.04 -12.39
N LYS A 284 0.45 -24.82 -13.18
CA LYS A 284 1.91 -24.66 -13.30
C LYS A 284 2.29 -23.31 -13.90
N HIS A 285 1.61 -22.88 -14.96
CA HIS A 285 1.91 -21.59 -15.55
C HIS A 285 1.54 -20.42 -14.62
N TRP A 286 0.42 -20.52 -13.91
CA TRP A 286 0.05 -19.57 -12.87
C TRP A 286 1.13 -19.50 -11.78
N ALA A 287 1.64 -20.66 -11.33
CA ALA A 287 2.74 -20.71 -10.36
C ALA A 287 3.98 -19.94 -10.85
N GLU A 288 4.35 -20.07 -12.14
CA GLU A 288 5.46 -19.31 -12.73
C GLU A 288 5.24 -17.80 -12.66
N LEU A 289 4.02 -17.34 -12.96
CA LEU A 289 3.67 -15.92 -12.88
C LEU A 289 3.73 -15.38 -11.44
N MET A 290 3.55 -16.25 -10.45
CA MET A 290 3.67 -15.95 -9.02
C MET A 290 5.10 -16.16 -8.47
N GLY A 291 6.06 -16.57 -9.31
CA GLY A 291 7.47 -16.69 -8.93
C GLY A 291 7.90 -18.08 -8.44
N MET A 292 7.08 -19.10 -8.66
CA MET A 292 7.47 -20.51 -8.48
C MET A 292 8.10 -21.09 -9.75
N THR A 293 8.76 -22.23 -9.61
CA THR A 293 9.21 -23.04 -10.74
C THR A 293 8.07 -23.97 -11.17
N GLY A 294 7.52 -23.78 -12.37
CA GLY A 294 6.45 -24.61 -12.93
C GLY A 294 6.96 -25.71 -13.85
N GLY A 295 7.48 -25.33 -15.02
CA GLY A 295 7.90 -26.28 -16.07
C GLY A 295 6.72 -26.82 -16.89
N SER A 296 7.00 -27.74 -17.81
CA SER A 296 5.96 -28.38 -18.63
C SER A 296 5.15 -29.39 -17.82
N VAL A 297 4.01 -29.81 -18.35
CA VAL A 297 3.31 -31.02 -17.91
C VAL A 297 3.81 -32.26 -18.64
N ARG A 298 3.58 -33.45 -18.07
CA ARG A 298 3.90 -34.73 -18.73
C ARG A 298 2.72 -35.24 -19.56
N PRO A 299 2.97 -35.93 -20.70
CA PRO A 299 1.94 -36.66 -21.40
C PRO A 299 1.15 -37.59 -20.46
N PRO A 300 -0.17 -37.72 -20.61
CA PRO A 300 -0.98 -37.25 -21.74
C PRO A 300 -1.49 -35.80 -21.62
N LEU A 301 -1.05 -35.04 -20.62
CA LEU A 301 -1.44 -33.64 -20.52
C LEU A 301 -0.77 -32.80 -21.60
N PHE A 302 -1.41 -31.68 -21.96
CA PHE A 302 -0.88 -30.68 -22.87
C PHE A 302 -0.56 -29.41 -22.11
N ASP A 303 0.57 -28.79 -22.43
CA ASP A 303 0.86 -27.43 -21.97
C ASP A 303 -0.19 -26.45 -22.50
N LEU A 304 -0.36 -25.34 -21.78
CA LEU A 304 -1.11 -24.20 -22.31
C LEU A 304 -0.46 -23.69 -23.60
N SER A 305 -1.30 -23.33 -24.58
CA SER A 305 -0.82 -22.69 -25.80
C SER A 305 -0.19 -21.32 -25.49
N PRO A 306 0.68 -20.78 -26.37
CA PRO A 306 1.26 -19.46 -26.18
C PRO A 306 0.21 -18.34 -26.00
N VAL A 307 -0.93 -18.47 -26.69
CA VAL A 307 -2.06 -17.53 -26.57
C VAL A 307 -2.67 -17.61 -25.18
N GLU A 308 -3.02 -18.81 -24.70
CA GLU A 308 -3.57 -19.00 -23.35
C GLU A 308 -2.62 -18.54 -22.25
N LYS A 309 -1.30 -18.73 -22.44
CA LYS A 309 -0.28 -18.20 -21.52
C LYS A 309 -0.27 -16.67 -21.48
N SER A 310 -0.41 -16.01 -22.63
CA SER A 310 -0.49 -14.54 -22.70
C SER A 310 -1.77 -14.02 -22.05
N GLU A 311 -2.92 -14.61 -22.40
CA GLU A 311 -4.23 -14.27 -21.82
C GLU A 311 -4.20 -14.37 -20.29
N LEU A 312 -3.72 -15.49 -19.75
CA LEU A 312 -3.65 -15.68 -18.30
C LEU A 312 -2.75 -14.63 -17.64
N ARG A 313 -1.61 -14.30 -18.25
CA ARG A 313 -0.72 -13.26 -17.73
C ARG A 313 -1.39 -11.90 -17.71
N GLU A 314 -2.00 -11.49 -18.83
CA GLU A 314 -2.65 -10.19 -18.97
C GLU A 314 -3.80 -10.00 -17.97
N GLU A 315 -4.57 -11.06 -17.70
CA GLU A 315 -5.67 -11.02 -16.74
C GLU A 315 -5.19 -11.10 -15.27
N LEU A 316 -4.12 -11.84 -14.99
CA LEU A 316 -3.60 -12.04 -13.64
C LEU A 316 -2.76 -10.85 -13.16
N GLU A 317 -1.93 -10.25 -14.01
CA GLU A 317 -0.93 -9.26 -13.59
C GLU A 317 -1.53 -8.06 -12.81
N PRO A 318 -2.69 -7.49 -13.21
CA PRO A 318 -3.32 -6.39 -12.45
C PRO A 318 -3.83 -6.82 -11.07
N LEU A 319 -4.09 -8.12 -10.87
CA LEU A 319 -4.67 -8.67 -9.64
C LEU A 319 -3.62 -9.22 -8.68
N LYS A 320 -2.36 -9.38 -9.12
CA LYS A 320 -1.29 -9.92 -8.27
C LYS A 320 -1.12 -9.05 -7.02
N PRO A 321 -1.07 -9.66 -5.83
CA PRO A 321 -0.85 -8.91 -4.62
C PRO A 321 0.53 -8.28 -4.64
N LYS A 322 0.60 -7.03 -4.17
CA LYS A 322 1.85 -6.29 -4.07
C LYS A 322 2.35 -6.39 -2.62
N PRO A 323 3.59 -6.85 -2.38
CA PRO A 323 4.21 -6.83 -1.06
C PRO A 323 4.01 -5.46 -0.41
N ALA A 324 3.64 -5.46 0.87
CA ALA A 324 3.65 -4.21 1.61
C ALA A 324 5.10 -3.71 1.60
N THR A 325 5.34 -2.52 1.04
CA THR A 325 6.63 -1.85 1.20
C THR A 325 6.87 -1.75 2.71
N PRO A 326 7.93 -2.35 3.27
CA PRO A 326 8.13 -2.35 4.70
C PRO A 326 8.03 -0.93 5.20
N ALA A 327 7.09 -0.69 6.13
CA ALA A 327 6.99 0.58 6.81
C ALA A 327 8.37 0.84 7.40
N ALA A 328 9.05 1.87 6.89
CA ALA A 328 10.27 2.34 7.49
C ALA A 328 9.99 2.55 8.99
N PRO A 329 10.91 2.17 9.90
CA PRO A 329 10.73 2.40 11.34
C PRO A 329 10.25 3.84 11.52
N ALA A 330 9.11 4.02 12.21
CA ALA A 330 8.47 5.31 12.38
C ALA A 330 9.54 6.33 12.78
N PRO A 331 9.91 7.25 11.87
CA PRO A 331 11.00 8.14 12.15
C PRO A 331 10.53 9.15 13.21
N SER A 332 11.46 9.63 14.03
CA SER A 332 11.19 10.60 15.11
C SER A 332 10.34 11.77 14.62
N ARG A 333 9.55 12.35 15.53
CA ARG A 333 8.59 13.47 15.38
C ARG A 333 9.16 14.74 14.69
N GLY A 334 9.65 14.60 13.48
CA GLY A 334 10.37 15.62 12.70
C GLY A 334 10.66 15.20 11.25
N ALA A 335 10.56 13.92 10.89
CA ALA A 335 11.07 13.38 9.61
C ALA A 335 10.54 13.96 8.27
N TRP A 336 9.52 14.82 8.27
CA TRP A 336 9.15 15.60 7.07
C TRP A 336 10.12 16.78 6.82
N LEU A 337 10.86 17.21 7.85
CA LEU A 337 11.92 18.23 7.74
C LEU A 337 13.26 17.63 7.26
N ASP A 338 13.50 16.32 7.43
CA ASP A 338 14.83 15.73 7.25
C ASP A 338 14.88 14.46 6.36
N GLY A 339 13.76 13.79 6.06
CA GLY A 339 13.80 12.34 5.82
C GLY A 339 12.89 11.75 4.75
N ASN A 340 12.71 12.38 3.59
CA ASN A 340 12.49 11.68 2.31
C ASN A 340 12.77 12.59 1.09
N ASN A 341 13.97 13.17 1.03
CA ASN A 341 14.44 13.96 -0.11
C ASN A 341 14.86 13.06 -1.28
N ASN A 342 13.90 12.37 -1.89
CA ASN A 342 13.99 12.01 -3.31
C ASN A 342 12.87 12.63 -4.16
N PHE A 343 12.05 13.51 -3.58
CA PHE A 343 11.43 14.60 -4.32
C PHE A 343 12.12 15.88 -3.91
N ALA A 344 12.75 16.54 -4.88
CA ALA A 344 13.61 17.69 -4.71
C ALA A 344 13.00 18.81 -3.85
N SER A 345 13.85 19.51 -3.10
CA SER A 345 13.58 20.80 -2.46
C SER A 345 12.67 21.69 -3.32
N GLY A 346 11.58 22.20 -2.72
CA GLY A 346 10.78 23.29 -3.27
C GLY A 346 9.27 23.01 -3.37
N MET A 347 8.53 24.05 -3.71
CA MET A 347 7.06 24.15 -3.76
C MET A 347 6.33 22.94 -4.38
N LEU A 348 5.30 22.42 -3.72
CA LEU A 348 4.46 21.32 -4.18
C LEU A 348 3.14 21.83 -4.75
N LEU A 349 2.63 21.17 -5.80
CA LEU A 349 1.33 21.45 -6.38
C LEU A 349 0.22 20.63 -5.71
N MET A 350 -0.74 21.33 -5.12
CA MET A 350 -1.94 20.73 -4.55
C MET A 350 -3.17 21.08 -5.40
N VAL A 351 -3.89 20.06 -5.87
CA VAL A 351 -5.10 20.23 -6.69
C VAL A 351 -6.33 19.85 -5.88
N SER A 352 -7.27 20.78 -5.73
CA SER A 352 -8.54 20.49 -5.08
C SER A 352 -9.51 19.79 -6.03
N VAL A 353 -10.04 18.64 -5.61
CA VAL A 353 -10.92 17.74 -6.39
C VAL A 353 -12.22 17.46 -5.65
N GLN A 354 -13.30 17.21 -6.38
CA GLN A 354 -14.63 16.93 -5.79
C GLN A 354 -15.12 15.48 -5.99
N ASN A 355 -14.50 14.73 -6.91
CA ASN A 355 -14.92 13.38 -7.27
C ASN A 355 -13.72 12.57 -7.79
N MET A 356 -13.97 11.30 -8.13
CA MET A 356 -12.95 10.36 -8.59
C MET A 356 -12.34 10.74 -9.94
N ASP A 357 -13.16 11.21 -10.88
CA ASP A 357 -12.69 11.58 -12.21
C ASP A 357 -11.69 12.73 -12.11
N GLU A 358 -12.00 13.77 -11.33
CA GLU A 358 -11.07 14.88 -11.09
C GLU A 358 -9.80 14.45 -10.35
N ALA A 359 -9.88 13.46 -9.46
CA ALA A 359 -8.71 12.91 -8.76
C ALA A 359 -7.76 12.18 -9.74
N MET A 360 -8.32 11.41 -10.67
CA MET A 360 -7.54 10.76 -11.73
C MET A 360 -6.92 11.78 -12.69
N GLU A 361 -7.66 12.82 -13.06
CA GLU A 361 -7.15 13.92 -13.90
C GLU A 361 -6.01 14.68 -13.19
N ALA A 362 -6.16 14.94 -11.89
CA ALA A 362 -5.11 15.57 -11.08
C ALA A 362 -3.85 14.70 -10.97
N GLU A 363 -4.01 13.39 -10.76
CA GLU A 363 -2.90 12.45 -10.74
C GLU A 363 -2.19 12.38 -12.10
N GLN A 364 -2.96 12.20 -13.19
CA GLN A 364 -2.45 12.12 -14.55
C GLN A 364 -1.69 13.39 -14.94
N GLY A 365 -2.16 14.55 -14.49
CA GLY A 365 -1.47 15.82 -14.69
C GLY A 365 -0.25 16.04 -13.79
N GLY A 366 0.03 15.14 -12.86
CA GLY A 366 1.24 15.19 -12.02
C GLY A 366 1.10 16.05 -10.75
N ALA A 367 -0.12 16.25 -10.23
CA ALA A 367 -0.31 16.89 -8.93
C ALA A 367 0.49 16.16 -7.83
N ASP A 368 1.11 16.93 -6.93
CA ASP A 368 1.88 16.39 -5.80
C ASP A 368 0.94 15.99 -4.65
N ILE A 369 -0.14 16.76 -4.45
CA ILE A 369 -1.17 16.54 -3.44
C ILE A 369 -2.55 16.59 -4.10
N VAL A 370 -3.38 15.57 -3.87
CA VAL A 370 -4.80 15.55 -4.26
C VAL A 370 -5.67 15.90 -3.04
N ASP A 371 -6.36 17.03 -3.11
CA ASP A 371 -7.08 17.60 -1.97
C ASP A 371 -8.59 17.45 -2.15
N VAL A 372 -9.20 16.51 -1.43
CA VAL A 372 -10.63 16.20 -1.56
C VAL A 372 -11.46 17.22 -0.78
N LYS A 373 -12.35 17.92 -1.49
CA LYS A 373 -13.26 18.95 -0.95
C LYS A 373 -14.68 18.80 -1.52
N ASN A 374 -15.70 19.24 -0.79
CA ASN A 374 -17.03 19.43 -1.36
C ASN A 374 -17.20 20.89 -1.79
N LEU A 375 -17.64 21.08 -3.04
CA LEU A 375 -17.77 22.39 -3.69
C LEU A 375 -19.22 22.84 -3.87
N GLN A 376 -20.17 21.94 -3.59
CA GLN A 376 -21.59 22.23 -3.69
C GLN A 376 -22.14 22.92 -2.44
N GLU A 377 -21.37 22.92 -1.34
CA GLU A 377 -21.69 23.68 -0.15
C GLU A 377 -21.38 25.17 -0.35
N ALA A 378 -22.22 26.05 0.20
CA ALA A 378 -22.11 27.50 0.03
C ALA A 378 -20.79 28.07 0.58
N LEU A 379 -20.22 27.38 1.57
CA LEU A 379 -18.85 27.54 2.07
C LEU A 379 -18.04 26.32 1.64
N VAL A 380 -16.71 26.42 1.62
CA VAL A 380 -15.86 25.25 1.32
C VAL A 380 -16.27 24.12 2.25
N GLY A 381 -16.72 22.99 1.69
CA GLY A 381 -17.34 21.90 2.43
C GLY A 381 -16.45 20.67 2.57
N SER A 382 -16.81 19.79 3.51
CA SER A 382 -16.04 18.56 3.73
C SER A 382 -16.17 17.59 2.57
N GLY A 383 -15.05 17.06 2.09
CA GLY A 383 -15.07 15.92 1.15
C GLY A 383 -15.91 14.76 1.71
N HIS A 384 -16.80 14.19 0.89
CA HIS A 384 -17.64 13.08 1.35
C HIS A 384 -16.75 11.85 1.69
N PRO A 385 -16.94 11.17 2.83
CA PRO A 385 -16.07 10.07 3.26
C PRO A 385 -15.84 8.98 2.21
N ASN A 386 -16.90 8.57 1.49
CA ASN A 386 -16.77 7.59 0.41
C ASN A 386 -15.88 8.06 -0.75
N ILE A 387 -15.86 9.37 -1.04
CA ILE A 387 -15.00 9.94 -2.09
C ILE A 387 -13.56 9.96 -1.59
N VAL A 388 -13.33 10.40 -0.35
CA VAL A 388 -11.99 10.37 0.28
C VAL A 388 -11.41 8.96 0.25
N LYS A 389 -12.18 7.97 0.70
CA LYS A 389 -11.78 6.55 0.70
C LYS A 389 -11.50 6.03 -0.70
N ALA A 390 -12.35 6.38 -1.67
CA ALA A 390 -12.17 5.96 -3.06
C ALA A 390 -10.91 6.59 -3.68
N VAL A 391 -10.68 7.89 -3.47
CA VAL A 391 -9.47 8.60 -3.92
C VAL A 391 -8.24 8.00 -3.26
N ARG A 392 -8.25 7.76 -1.95
CA ARG A 392 -7.12 7.08 -1.28
C ARG A 392 -6.85 5.67 -1.80
N GLY A 393 -7.89 4.96 -2.20
CA GLY A 393 -7.79 3.59 -2.72
C GLY A 393 -7.14 3.50 -4.11
N ILE A 394 -7.17 4.57 -4.91
CA ILE A 394 -6.56 4.60 -6.25
C ILE A 394 -5.20 5.29 -6.28
N MET A 395 -4.99 6.28 -5.41
CA MET A 395 -3.75 7.05 -5.40
C MET A 395 -2.57 6.18 -4.91
N PRO A 396 -1.37 6.31 -5.49
CA PRO A 396 -0.17 5.67 -4.96
C PRO A 396 0.05 6.00 -3.48
N VAL A 397 0.69 5.09 -2.73
CA VAL A 397 0.88 5.24 -1.27
C VAL A 397 1.79 6.42 -0.95
N GLU A 398 2.74 6.68 -1.85
CA GLU A 398 3.67 7.81 -1.84
C GLU A 398 3.02 9.15 -2.21
N LYS A 399 1.81 9.15 -2.79
CA LYS A 399 1.10 10.37 -3.18
C LYS A 399 0.26 10.89 -2.03
N HIS A 400 0.39 12.18 -1.75
CA HIS A 400 -0.36 12.85 -0.69
C HIS A 400 -1.82 13.03 -1.09
N VAL A 401 -2.72 12.64 -0.18
CA VAL A 401 -4.14 12.96 -0.27
C VAL A 401 -4.56 13.68 0.99
N SER A 402 -5.04 14.91 0.82
CA SER A 402 -5.54 15.74 1.92
C SER A 402 -7.06 15.79 1.91
N VAL A 403 -7.64 15.94 3.09
CA VAL A 403 -9.09 16.19 3.24
C VAL A 403 -9.26 17.60 3.80
N THR A 404 -10.10 18.39 3.15
CA THR A 404 -10.55 19.66 3.74
C THR A 404 -11.88 19.44 4.39
N LEU A 405 -12.01 19.78 5.68
CA LEU A 405 -13.29 19.74 6.40
C LEU A 405 -14.15 20.97 6.14
N GLY A 406 -13.55 22.02 5.58
CA GLY A 406 -14.25 23.25 5.25
C GLY A 406 -14.22 24.27 6.39
N VAL A 407 -15.21 25.17 6.38
CA VAL A 407 -15.49 26.05 7.52
C VAL A 407 -16.12 25.22 8.62
N VAL A 408 -15.38 25.00 9.70
CA VAL A 408 -15.81 24.12 10.79
C VAL A 408 -16.67 24.88 11.82
N PRO A 409 -17.62 24.20 12.49
CA PRO A 409 -18.32 24.80 13.62
C PRO A 409 -17.38 24.95 14.83
N ASN A 410 -17.69 25.90 15.71
CA ASN A 410 -17.03 26.06 17.02
C ASN A 410 -17.48 24.97 18.02
N GLN A 411 -17.32 23.71 17.65
CA GLN A 411 -17.70 22.53 18.41
C GLN A 411 -16.52 21.53 18.41
N PRO A 412 -15.57 21.64 19.36
CA PRO A 412 -14.33 20.86 19.36
C PRO A 412 -14.53 19.35 19.16
N GLY A 413 -15.46 18.73 19.89
CA GLY A 413 -15.76 17.30 19.75
C GLY A 413 -16.30 16.90 18.38
N THR A 414 -17.13 17.73 17.74
CA THR A 414 -17.67 17.47 16.40
C THR A 414 -16.55 17.50 15.35
N VAL A 415 -15.66 18.49 15.44
CA VAL A 415 -14.52 18.63 14.53
C VAL A 415 -13.50 17.51 14.76
N ALA A 416 -13.22 17.17 16.02
CA ALA A 416 -12.35 16.05 16.39
C ALA A 416 -12.83 14.72 15.80
N MET A 417 -14.15 14.45 15.80
CA MET A 417 -14.72 13.26 15.16
C MET A 417 -14.54 13.26 13.64
N ALA A 418 -14.69 14.42 12.99
CA ALA A 418 -14.46 14.55 11.55
C ALA A 418 -12.97 14.38 11.19
N VAL A 419 -12.08 14.91 12.02
CA VAL A 419 -10.62 14.72 11.93
C VAL A 419 -10.22 13.27 12.13
N TYR A 420 -10.77 12.59 13.14
CA TYR A 420 -10.58 11.15 13.36
C TYR A 420 -11.07 10.33 12.17
N ALA A 421 -12.24 10.67 11.61
CA ALA A 421 -12.74 10.01 10.41
C ALA A 421 -11.81 10.19 9.20
N ALA A 422 -11.23 11.38 9.00
CA ALA A 422 -10.23 11.61 7.96
C ALA A 422 -8.99 10.71 8.15
N ALA A 423 -8.53 10.55 9.39
CA ALA A 423 -7.41 9.68 9.71
C ALA A 423 -7.71 8.19 9.51
N MET A 424 -8.91 7.73 9.87
CA MET A 424 -9.39 6.37 9.59
C MET A 424 -9.47 6.03 8.10
N MET A 425 -9.55 7.06 7.25
CA MET A 425 -9.54 6.91 5.79
C MET A 425 -8.13 7.04 5.19
N ASP A 426 -7.08 6.99 6.02
CA ASP A 426 -5.67 7.14 5.64
C ASP A 426 -5.38 8.45 4.88
N ALA A 427 -6.11 9.53 5.22
CA ALA A 427 -5.74 10.85 4.73
C ALA A 427 -4.34 11.23 5.24
N THR A 428 -3.49 11.73 4.36
CA THR A 428 -2.12 12.15 4.73
C THR A 428 -2.13 13.44 5.55
N SER A 429 -3.12 14.30 5.32
CA SER A 429 -3.36 15.49 6.13
C SER A 429 -4.85 15.84 6.15
N VAL A 430 -5.28 16.52 7.20
CA VAL A 430 -6.64 17.07 7.34
C VAL A 430 -6.56 18.56 7.65
N LYS A 431 -7.40 19.34 6.97
CA LYS A 431 -7.44 20.80 7.09
C LYS A 431 -8.68 21.25 7.83
N VAL A 432 -8.47 22.04 8.87
CA VAL A 432 -9.50 22.59 9.77
C VAL A 432 -9.54 24.10 9.57
N GLY A 433 -10.59 24.61 8.91
CA GLY A 433 -10.72 26.01 8.51
C GLY A 433 -11.67 26.81 9.39
N PHE A 434 -11.28 28.02 9.79
CA PHE A 434 -12.08 28.91 10.64
C PHE A 434 -12.49 30.19 9.88
N GLN A 435 -13.81 30.41 9.76
CA GLN A 435 -14.38 31.69 9.31
C GLN A 435 -14.71 32.55 10.54
N GLU A 436 -15.74 32.16 11.30
CA GLU A 436 -16.20 32.87 12.50
C GLU A 436 -15.83 32.09 13.77
N ALA A 437 -14.74 32.46 14.42
CA ALA A 437 -14.31 31.86 15.69
C ALA A 437 -13.58 32.88 16.56
N ASN A 438 -13.79 32.83 17.88
CA ASN A 438 -12.85 33.46 18.79
C ASN A 438 -11.54 32.67 18.77
N TYR A 439 -10.39 33.37 18.81
CA TYR A 439 -9.06 32.78 18.84
C TYR A 439 -8.93 31.59 19.81
N ASP A 440 -9.35 31.76 21.07
CA ASP A 440 -9.22 30.70 22.09
C ASP A 440 -10.06 29.45 21.75
N GLN A 441 -11.23 29.66 21.14
CA GLN A 441 -12.08 28.55 20.69
C GLN A 441 -11.47 27.83 19.49
N ALA A 442 -10.86 28.56 18.56
CA ALA A 442 -10.17 27.95 17.42
C ALA A 442 -8.97 27.12 17.89
N VAL A 443 -8.20 27.61 18.86
CA VAL A 443 -7.12 26.85 19.51
C VAL A 443 -7.65 25.58 20.18
N GLU A 444 -8.76 25.66 20.93
CA GLU A 444 -9.38 24.49 21.57
C GLU A 444 -9.80 23.43 20.53
N VAL A 445 -10.45 23.84 19.44
CA VAL A 445 -10.82 22.95 18.33
C VAL A 445 -9.61 22.26 17.73
N LEU A 446 -8.51 22.98 17.50
CA LEU A 446 -7.27 22.42 16.95
C LEU A 446 -6.59 21.44 17.92
N LYS A 447 -6.56 21.74 19.22
CA LYS A 447 -6.00 20.82 20.23
C LYS A 447 -6.79 19.52 20.35
N GLU A 448 -8.12 19.59 20.39
CA GLU A 448 -8.96 18.39 20.39
C GLU A 448 -8.80 17.59 19.10
N SER A 449 -8.66 18.28 17.96
CA SER A 449 -8.31 17.64 16.68
C SER A 449 -6.96 16.96 16.73
N ARG A 450 -5.94 17.58 17.35
CA ARG A 450 -4.60 17.00 17.51
C ARG A 450 -4.65 15.73 18.36
N MET A 451 -5.38 15.77 19.46
CA MET A 451 -5.59 14.61 20.35
C MET A 451 -6.30 13.47 19.61
N ALA A 452 -7.33 13.78 18.80
CA ALA A 452 -8.03 12.78 18.00
C ALA A 452 -7.13 12.08 16.97
N LEU A 453 -6.00 12.69 16.60
CA LEU A 453 -5.03 12.12 15.66
C LEU A 453 -3.90 11.35 16.36
N GLU A 454 -3.93 11.15 17.67
CA GLU A 454 -2.93 10.32 18.36
C GLU A 454 -2.96 8.88 17.83
N GLY A 455 -1.77 8.36 17.46
CA GLY A 455 -1.64 7.03 16.86
C GLY A 455 -1.82 6.99 15.33
N PHE A 456 -2.15 8.11 14.70
CA PHE A 456 -2.26 8.24 13.25
C PHE A 456 -1.06 8.97 12.64
N ASN A 457 -0.77 8.67 11.37
CA ASN A 457 0.23 9.40 10.57
C ASN A 457 -0.34 10.65 9.89
N THR A 458 -1.63 10.94 10.08
CA THR A 458 -2.33 12.08 9.49
C THR A 458 -1.86 13.39 10.13
N LYS A 459 -1.50 14.34 9.27
CA LYS A 459 -1.05 15.68 9.64
C LYS A 459 -2.20 16.64 9.88
N LEU A 460 -2.13 17.43 10.93
CA LEU A 460 -3.11 18.47 11.23
C LEU A 460 -2.68 19.79 10.60
N VAL A 461 -3.53 20.35 9.74
CA VAL A 461 -3.30 21.66 9.11
C VAL A 461 -4.38 22.63 9.57
N GLY A 462 -4.00 23.65 10.33
CA GLY A 462 -4.90 24.76 10.67
C GLY A 462 -5.08 25.68 9.46
N SER A 463 -6.26 26.26 9.30
CA SER A 463 -6.52 27.15 8.17
C SER A 463 -7.36 28.37 8.54
N VAL A 464 -6.98 29.51 7.98
CA VAL A 464 -7.76 30.76 7.99
C VAL A 464 -7.92 31.26 6.56
N PHE A 465 -8.89 32.14 6.35
CA PHE A 465 -9.14 32.73 5.04
C PHE A 465 -8.64 34.17 5.00
N ALA A 466 -7.89 34.54 3.96
CA ALA A 466 -7.32 35.87 3.77
C ALA A 466 -8.38 36.98 3.76
N ASP A 467 -9.62 36.64 3.39
CA ASP A 467 -10.77 37.53 3.31
C ASP A 467 -11.69 37.45 4.53
N ASN A 468 -11.25 36.83 5.64
CA ASN A 468 -12.02 36.76 6.88
C ASN A 468 -12.40 38.15 7.43
N GLU A 469 -11.57 39.18 7.20
CA GLU A 469 -11.87 40.57 7.62
C GLU A 469 -13.16 41.14 6.99
N LEU A 470 -13.67 40.52 5.90
CA LEU A 470 -14.94 40.91 5.29
C LEU A 470 -16.18 40.41 6.06
N PHE A 471 -16.00 39.50 7.02
CA PHE A 471 -17.09 38.89 7.77
C PHE A 471 -17.15 39.41 9.21
N ASP A 472 -18.35 39.64 9.71
CA ASP A 472 -18.56 40.05 11.11
C ASP A 472 -18.08 38.93 12.05
N ASN A 473 -17.06 39.23 12.87
CA ASN A 473 -16.35 38.26 13.73
C ASN A 473 -15.48 37.24 12.99
N GLY A 474 -15.02 37.57 11.78
CA GLY A 474 -14.00 36.80 11.08
C GLY A 474 -12.69 36.72 11.86
N LEU A 475 -12.07 35.54 11.90
CA LEU A 475 -10.77 35.37 12.57
C LEU A 475 -9.66 36.08 11.77
N ASP A 476 -8.89 36.95 12.43
CA ASP A 476 -7.80 37.73 11.82
C ASP A 476 -6.79 36.81 11.10
N PRO A 477 -6.62 36.94 9.76
CA PRO A 477 -5.69 36.11 9.00
C PRO A 477 -4.24 36.21 9.50
N MET A 478 -3.85 37.34 10.09
CA MET A 478 -2.49 37.57 10.62
C MET A 478 -2.18 36.69 11.84
N CYS A 479 -3.19 36.12 12.49
CA CYS A 479 -2.98 35.22 13.61
C CYS A 479 -2.57 33.79 13.19
N MET A 480 -2.61 33.43 11.90
CA MET A 480 -2.47 32.05 11.43
C MET A 480 -1.27 31.31 12.00
N VAL A 481 -0.10 31.95 12.03
CA VAL A 481 1.12 31.30 12.53
C VAL A 481 1.02 31.00 14.03
N GLN A 482 0.51 31.96 14.81
CA GLN A 482 0.30 31.78 16.25
C GLN A 482 -0.80 30.76 16.53
N LEU A 483 -1.89 30.80 15.76
CA LEU A 483 -3.00 29.84 15.86
C LEU A 483 -2.53 28.40 15.60
N ALA A 484 -1.73 28.20 14.55
CA ALA A 484 -1.15 26.90 14.23
C ALA A 484 -0.22 26.40 15.33
N GLN A 485 0.59 27.31 15.92
CA GLN A 485 1.49 27.00 17.02
C GLN A 485 0.72 26.59 18.28
N ASP A 486 -0.23 27.42 18.70
CA ASP A 486 -1.01 27.21 19.91
C ASP A 486 -1.94 26.00 19.76
N GLY A 487 -2.44 25.74 18.56
CA GLY A 487 -3.24 24.57 18.19
C GLY A 487 -2.44 23.30 17.90
N GLU A 488 -1.11 23.32 18.07
CA GLU A 488 -0.22 22.15 17.86
C GLU A 488 -0.34 21.51 16.46
N CYS A 489 -0.49 22.35 15.43
CA CYS A 489 -0.59 21.91 14.04
C CYS A 489 0.77 21.51 13.46
N ASP A 490 0.77 20.59 12.49
CA ASP A 490 1.96 20.25 11.70
C ASP A 490 2.25 21.32 10.61
N GLY A 491 1.23 22.11 10.26
CA GLY A 491 1.32 23.16 9.25
C GLY A 491 0.10 24.05 9.22
N PHE A 492 0.10 25.04 8.33
CA PHE A 492 -1.05 25.91 8.11
C PHE A 492 -1.34 26.18 6.63
N LEU A 493 -2.58 26.58 6.37
CA LEU A 493 -3.08 26.98 5.06
C LEU A 493 -3.78 28.33 5.15
N ILE A 494 -3.35 29.29 4.33
CA ILE A 494 -4.13 30.51 4.04
C ILE A 494 -4.85 30.29 2.70
N ASP A 495 -6.19 30.38 2.72
CA ASP A 495 -7.06 30.24 1.53
C ASP A 495 -7.95 31.48 1.36
N THR A 496 -8.87 31.48 0.40
CA THR A 496 -9.93 32.50 0.25
C THR A 496 -11.31 31.86 0.29
N LEU A 497 -12.25 32.49 0.98
CA LEU A 497 -13.61 31.98 1.14
C LEU A 497 -14.55 32.52 0.06
N THR A 498 -14.52 33.82 -0.20
CA THR A 498 -15.33 34.52 -1.20
C THR A 498 -14.96 34.10 -2.62
N LYS A 499 -15.98 33.88 -3.45
CA LYS A 499 -15.86 33.34 -4.81
C LYS A 499 -16.29 34.37 -5.86
N ASP A 500 -15.85 35.61 -5.68
CA ASP A 500 -16.24 36.77 -6.48
C ASP A 500 -15.23 37.15 -7.58
N GLY A 501 -14.20 36.31 -7.78
CA GLY A 501 -13.17 36.48 -8.80
C GLY A 501 -11.86 37.09 -8.28
N ARG A 502 -11.84 37.61 -7.04
CA ARG A 502 -10.62 38.01 -6.35
C ARG A 502 -9.79 36.80 -5.92
N ASN A 503 -8.47 36.96 -5.90
CA ASN A 503 -7.52 35.94 -5.46
C ASN A 503 -6.86 36.32 -4.12
N LEU A 504 -5.98 35.46 -3.64
CA LEU A 504 -5.23 35.65 -2.39
C LEU A 504 -4.52 37.01 -2.31
N PHE A 505 -3.92 37.46 -3.42
CA PHE A 505 -3.13 38.70 -3.49
C PHE A 505 -3.98 39.98 -3.44
N ASP A 506 -5.28 39.88 -3.72
CA ASP A 506 -6.22 40.99 -3.56
C ASP A 506 -6.52 41.30 -2.08
N PHE A 507 -6.25 40.35 -1.18
CA PHE A 507 -6.49 40.47 0.26
C PHE A 507 -5.21 40.62 1.08
N MET A 508 -4.14 39.93 0.68
CA MET A 508 -2.86 39.96 1.37
C MET A 508 -1.73 40.20 0.37
N SER A 509 -0.93 41.24 0.60
CA SER A 509 0.22 41.56 -0.26
C SER A 509 1.29 40.47 -0.22
N GLU A 510 2.13 40.40 -1.27
CA GLU A 510 3.27 39.47 -1.36
C GLU A 510 4.18 39.53 -0.12
N ASP A 511 4.53 40.73 0.35
CA ASP A 511 5.41 40.92 1.51
C ASP A 511 4.83 40.33 2.80
N VAL A 512 3.53 40.55 3.04
CA VAL A 512 2.83 40.01 4.21
C VAL A 512 2.80 38.47 4.17
N LEU A 513 2.48 37.89 3.01
CA LEU A 513 2.47 36.44 2.84
C LEU A 513 3.87 35.84 3.00
N LYS A 514 4.90 36.54 2.50
CA LYS A 514 6.30 36.17 2.67
C LYS A 514 6.70 36.14 4.13
N ASP A 515 6.36 37.17 4.90
CA ASP A 515 6.65 37.22 6.33
C ASP A 515 5.94 36.09 7.10
N ILE A 516 4.67 35.79 6.79
CA ILE A 516 3.92 34.69 7.40
C ILE A 516 4.56 33.34 7.05
N VAL A 517 4.88 33.09 5.78
CA VAL A 517 5.51 31.84 5.33
C VAL A 517 6.88 31.67 5.97
N LEU A 518 7.72 32.70 5.99
CA LEU A 518 9.03 32.66 6.65
C LEU A 518 8.90 32.33 8.13
N LYS A 519 8.00 33.01 8.85
CA LYS A 519 7.78 32.76 10.28
C LYS A 519 7.25 31.34 10.55
N GLY A 520 6.40 30.81 9.67
CA GLY A 520 5.97 29.41 9.71
C GLY A 520 7.12 28.43 9.58
N LYS A 521 7.99 28.67 8.60
CA LYS A 521 9.18 27.84 8.34
C LYS A 521 10.19 27.91 9.48
N GLU A 522 10.40 29.07 10.09
CA GLU A 522 11.23 29.23 11.30
C GLU A 522 10.74 28.35 12.46
N LEU A 523 9.44 28.08 12.54
CA LEU A 523 8.83 27.19 13.53
C LEU A 523 8.80 25.71 13.10
N GLY A 524 9.35 25.37 11.93
CA GLY A 524 9.35 24.01 11.39
C GLY A 524 7.99 23.54 10.88
N MET A 525 7.06 24.46 10.59
CA MET A 525 5.72 24.15 10.09
C MET A 525 5.70 24.01 8.57
N SER A 526 4.82 23.15 8.06
CA SER A 526 4.47 23.13 6.64
C SER A 526 3.61 24.35 6.28
N THR A 527 3.98 25.04 5.20
CA THR A 527 3.33 26.29 4.76
C THR A 527 2.57 26.10 3.44
N ALA A 528 1.29 26.45 3.43
CA ALA A 528 0.45 26.34 2.24
C ALA A 528 -0.31 27.64 1.92
N LEU A 529 -0.33 28.01 0.64
CA LEU A 529 -1.11 29.14 0.13
C LEU A 529 -2.09 28.66 -0.96
N SER A 530 -3.34 29.14 -0.89
CA SER A 530 -4.41 28.84 -1.83
C SER A 530 -5.30 30.08 -2.02
N GLY A 531 -6.22 30.03 -2.98
CA GLY A 531 -7.29 31.01 -3.10
C GLY A 531 -7.34 31.72 -4.45
N HIS A 532 -8.10 31.14 -5.38
CA HIS A 532 -8.23 31.58 -6.79
C HIS A 532 -6.90 31.91 -7.50
N LEU A 533 -5.82 31.25 -7.07
CA LEU A 533 -4.50 31.37 -7.69
C LEU A 533 -4.57 30.92 -9.16
N LYS A 534 -3.93 31.71 -10.01
CA LYS A 534 -3.82 31.54 -11.47
C LYS A 534 -2.36 31.30 -11.84
N LEU A 535 -2.13 30.87 -13.08
CA LEU A 535 -0.77 30.67 -13.59
C LEU A 535 0.08 31.95 -13.55
N ALA A 536 -0.56 33.11 -13.70
CA ALA A 536 0.08 34.42 -13.65
C ALA A 536 0.62 34.78 -12.25
N ASP A 537 0.12 34.14 -11.19
CA ASP A 537 0.50 34.44 -9.81
C ASP A 537 1.72 33.60 -9.35
N LEU A 538 2.27 32.74 -10.22
CA LEU A 538 3.34 31.82 -9.87
C LEU A 538 4.68 32.51 -9.58
N ASP A 539 4.91 33.69 -10.12
CA ASP A 539 6.15 34.45 -9.88
C ASP A 539 6.18 34.98 -8.45
N GLU A 540 5.08 35.60 -8.00
CA GLU A 540 4.84 36.02 -6.63
C GLU A 540 4.95 34.83 -5.66
N LEU A 541 4.29 33.71 -5.98
CA LEU A 541 4.34 32.50 -5.15
C LEU A 541 5.75 31.91 -5.07
N ALA A 542 6.55 31.97 -6.14
CA ALA A 542 7.92 31.48 -6.13
C ALA A 542 8.88 32.39 -5.36
N ARG A 543 8.61 33.70 -5.28
CA ARG A 543 9.32 34.64 -4.40
C ARG A 543 8.93 34.50 -2.93
N ILE A 544 7.67 34.20 -2.63
CA ILE A 544 7.20 33.86 -1.28
C ILE A 544 7.72 32.48 -0.84
N ASN A 545 7.77 31.54 -1.78
CA ASN A 545 8.22 30.16 -1.61
C ASN A 545 7.48 29.39 -0.49
N PRO A 546 6.14 29.26 -0.53
CA PRO A 546 5.45 28.32 0.35
C PRO A 546 5.82 26.87 0.00
N ASP A 547 5.65 25.94 0.94
CA ASP A 547 5.90 24.52 0.68
C ASP A 547 4.83 23.92 -0.24
N ILE A 548 3.60 24.45 -0.20
CA ILE A 548 2.46 23.96 -0.98
C ILE A 548 1.71 25.14 -1.61
N VAL A 549 1.38 25.01 -2.89
CA VAL A 549 0.46 25.89 -3.62
C VAL A 549 -0.80 25.13 -4.00
N GLY A 550 -1.94 25.60 -3.50
CA GLY A 550 -3.27 25.05 -3.74
C GLY A 550 -3.99 25.73 -4.91
N VAL A 551 -4.44 24.94 -5.89
CA VAL A 551 -5.20 25.44 -7.03
C VAL A 551 -6.46 24.62 -7.29
N ARG A 552 -7.42 25.29 -7.95
CA ARG A 552 -8.57 24.64 -8.59
C ARG A 552 -8.91 25.26 -9.94
N GLY A 553 -9.35 26.52 -9.93
CA GLY A 553 -9.82 27.18 -11.17
C GLY A 553 -8.77 27.18 -12.28
N ALA A 554 -7.49 27.37 -11.93
CA ALA A 554 -6.37 27.35 -12.87
C ALA A 554 -6.15 26.01 -13.58
N VAL A 555 -6.70 24.91 -13.06
CA VAL A 555 -6.52 23.56 -13.58
C VAL A 555 -7.83 22.91 -14.06
N CYS A 556 -8.91 23.68 -14.13
CA CYS A 556 -10.16 23.29 -14.78
C CYS A 556 -10.12 23.64 -16.29
N GLY A 557 -10.83 22.91 -17.14
CA GLY A 557 -10.84 23.16 -18.59
C GLY A 557 -11.21 24.62 -18.94
N ASN A 558 -10.36 25.31 -19.73
CA ASN A 558 -10.44 26.74 -20.06
C ASN A 558 -10.33 27.73 -18.87
N GLY A 559 -9.87 27.31 -17.69
CA GLY A 559 -9.64 28.19 -16.53
C GLY A 559 -10.92 28.58 -15.76
N GLU A 560 -12.05 27.93 -16.05
CA GLU A 560 -13.35 28.15 -15.38
C GLU A 560 -13.57 27.11 -14.27
N ARG A 561 -13.82 27.57 -13.04
CA ARG A 561 -13.91 26.74 -11.82
C ARG A 561 -15.10 25.75 -11.80
N ASP A 562 -16.13 26.00 -12.60
CA ASP A 562 -17.37 25.19 -12.67
C ASP A 562 -17.23 23.98 -13.61
N ARG A 563 -16.08 23.86 -14.29
CA ARG A 563 -15.75 22.69 -15.12
C ARG A 563 -14.85 21.72 -14.37
N ALA A 564 -14.84 20.45 -14.80
CA ALA A 564 -13.98 19.43 -14.22
C ALA A 564 -12.50 19.80 -14.37
N VAL A 565 -11.69 19.30 -13.43
CA VAL A 565 -10.23 19.29 -13.52
C VAL A 565 -9.82 18.61 -14.82
N ALA A 566 -8.84 19.18 -15.52
CA ALA A 566 -8.31 18.65 -16.77
C ALA A 566 -6.81 18.39 -16.62
N TRP A 567 -6.38 17.16 -16.88
CA TRP A 567 -4.99 16.72 -16.67
C TRP A 567 -3.99 17.58 -17.46
N GLU A 568 -4.35 18.11 -18.64
CA GLU A 568 -3.47 18.99 -19.43
C GLU A 568 -3.18 20.30 -18.70
N ALA A 569 -4.20 20.88 -18.05
CA ALA A 569 -4.06 22.12 -17.30
C ALA A 569 -3.28 21.90 -16.00
N VAL A 570 -3.50 20.76 -15.33
CA VAL A 570 -2.69 20.35 -14.17
C VAL A 570 -1.23 20.17 -14.58
N ALA A 571 -0.96 19.47 -15.69
CA ALA A 571 0.39 19.24 -16.20
C ALA A 571 1.10 20.55 -16.57
N GLU A 572 0.40 21.50 -17.22
CA GLU A 572 0.97 22.81 -17.51
C GLU A 572 1.27 23.60 -16.24
N PHE A 573 0.35 23.60 -15.26
CA PHE A 573 0.58 24.27 -13.98
C PHE A 573 1.78 23.66 -13.24
N LYS A 574 1.85 22.32 -13.18
CA LYS A 574 2.97 21.59 -12.58
C LYS A 574 4.29 21.91 -13.26
N ARG A 575 4.33 21.90 -14.59
CA ARG A 575 5.51 22.28 -15.38
C ARG A 575 5.98 23.70 -15.06
N GLN A 576 5.04 24.64 -14.91
CA GLN A 576 5.35 26.04 -14.60
C GLN A 576 5.86 26.24 -13.17
N VAL A 577 5.36 25.45 -12.21
CA VAL A 577 5.95 25.36 -10.86
C VAL A 577 7.38 24.80 -10.95
N ASP A 578 7.57 23.71 -11.67
CA ASP A 578 8.88 23.04 -11.76
C ASP A 578 9.94 23.90 -12.48
N LEU A 579 9.56 24.69 -13.49
CA LEU A 579 10.45 25.66 -14.15
C LEU A 579 11.00 26.74 -13.20
N ARG A 580 10.18 27.20 -12.26
CA ARG A 580 10.60 28.19 -11.25
C ARG A 580 11.43 27.53 -10.16
N LYS A 581 11.09 26.28 -9.79
CA LYS A 581 11.89 25.47 -8.86
C LYS A 581 13.28 25.14 -9.40
N SER A 582 13.39 24.83 -10.70
CA SER A 582 14.68 24.55 -11.33
C SER A 582 15.53 25.79 -11.58
N GLY A 583 14.92 26.98 -11.50
CA GLY A 583 15.56 28.25 -11.86
C GLY A 583 15.64 28.49 -13.38
N GLU A 584 15.00 27.65 -14.19
CA GLU A 584 14.84 27.88 -15.64
C GLU A 584 13.96 29.11 -15.93
N VAL A 585 13.00 29.39 -15.04
CA VAL A 585 12.32 30.69 -14.94
C VAL A 585 12.83 31.36 -13.68
N ASP A 586 13.68 32.37 -13.86
CA ASP A 586 14.16 33.19 -12.76
C ASP A 586 13.10 34.22 -12.37
N VAL A 587 12.53 34.07 -11.18
CA VAL A 587 11.47 34.94 -10.63
C VAL A 587 12.02 35.96 -9.64
N TYR A 588 13.24 35.72 -9.18
CA TYR A 588 14.01 36.71 -8.49
C TYR A 588 14.64 37.51 -9.62
N ASP A 589 14.21 38.74 -9.86
CA ASP A 589 14.92 39.61 -10.78
C ASP A 589 16.35 39.82 -10.23
N GLY A 590 17.22 38.87 -10.56
CA GLY A 590 18.60 38.74 -10.20
C GLY A 590 19.41 39.13 -11.41
N GLU A 591 19.25 40.37 -11.87
CA GLU A 591 20.34 40.99 -12.60
C GLU A 591 21.60 40.83 -11.74
N VAL A 592 22.59 40.11 -12.26
CA VAL A 592 23.89 39.91 -11.62
C VAL A 592 24.39 41.25 -11.10
N ILE A 593 24.39 41.42 -9.78
CA ILE A 593 24.90 42.62 -9.14
C ILE A 593 26.43 42.52 -9.21
N PRO A 594 27.12 43.45 -9.91
CA PRO A 594 28.57 43.44 -9.97
C PRO A 594 29.14 43.52 -8.55
N VAL A 595 29.81 42.45 -8.12
CA VAL A 595 30.59 42.44 -6.89
C VAL A 595 32.05 42.62 -7.26
N SER A 596 32.68 43.66 -6.72
CA SER A 596 34.11 43.93 -6.96
C SER A 596 34.82 44.27 -5.64
N GLY A 597 36.01 43.70 -5.42
CA GLY A 597 36.75 43.93 -4.18
C GLY A 597 38.11 43.23 -4.13
N SER A 598 39.06 43.84 -3.42
CA SER A 598 40.37 43.26 -3.09
C SER A 598 40.83 43.79 -1.73
N ASN A 599 41.34 42.91 -0.85
CA ASN A 599 41.84 43.21 0.50
C ASN A 599 40.82 43.88 1.45
N GLY A 600 39.93 43.09 2.04
CA GLY A 600 39.10 43.51 3.19
C GLY A 600 37.94 44.47 2.87
N TRP A 601 37.65 44.70 1.59
CA TRP A 601 36.62 45.65 1.13
C TRP A 601 35.92 45.15 -0.12
N VAL A 602 34.58 45.07 -0.06
CA VAL A 602 33.72 44.53 -1.13
C VAL A 602 32.64 45.54 -1.51
N VAL A 603 32.42 45.75 -2.81
CA VAL A 603 31.42 46.68 -3.35
C VAL A 603 30.29 45.90 -4.02
N ILE A 604 29.05 46.22 -3.67
CA ILE A 604 27.80 45.69 -4.22
C ILE A 604 27.07 46.82 -4.95
N ASP A 605 27.04 46.76 -6.28
CA ASP A 605 26.46 47.81 -7.12
C ASP A 605 24.97 47.61 -7.41
N GLY A 606 24.12 48.13 -6.51
CA GLY A 606 22.66 48.05 -6.59
C GLY A 606 21.98 49.06 -7.54
N ARG A 607 22.72 49.75 -8.41
CA ARG A 607 22.13 50.74 -9.33
C ARG A 607 21.18 50.05 -10.33
N GLY A 608 19.93 50.50 -10.35
CA GLY A 608 18.88 49.94 -11.21
C GLY A 608 18.36 48.56 -10.78
N LYS A 609 18.70 48.11 -9.55
CA LYS A 609 18.35 46.78 -9.03
C LYS A 609 17.18 46.83 -8.04
N SER A 610 16.51 45.69 -7.85
CA SER A 610 15.47 45.53 -6.83
C SER A 610 16.06 45.48 -5.42
N CYS A 611 15.30 45.98 -4.43
CA CYS A 611 15.69 45.95 -3.02
C CYS A 611 16.09 44.54 -2.55
N ALA A 612 15.23 43.57 -2.86
CA ALA A 612 15.43 42.16 -2.50
C ALA A 612 16.73 41.60 -3.10
N GLY A 613 17.07 41.96 -4.34
CA GLY A 613 18.33 41.56 -4.98
C GLY A 613 19.55 42.12 -4.25
N VAL A 614 19.50 43.39 -3.83
CA VAL A 614 20.60 44.03 -3.10
C VAL A 614 20.79 43.44 -1.70
N ILE A 615 19.70 43.24 -0.94
CA ILE A 615 19.75 42.61 0.40
C ILE A 615 20.24 41.16 0.32
N SER A 616 19.83 40.40 -0.71
CA SER A 616 20.32 39.04 -0.96
C SER A 616 21.82 39.01 -1.24
N ALA A 617 22.33 39.94 -2.06
CA ALA A 617 23.76 40.07 -2.33
C ALA A 617 24.56 40.45 -1.07
N LEU A 618 24.03 41.39 -0.28
CA LEU A 618 24.61 41.81 1.00
C LEU A 618 24.68 40.64 1.98
N THR A 619 23.58 39.93 2.19
CA THR A 619 23.50 38.78 3.11
C THR A 619 24.48 37.67 2.70
N ARG A 620 24.51 37.29 1.42
CA ARG A 620 25.46 36.28 0.90
C ARG A 620 26.91 36.68 1.12
N GLN A 621 27.24 37.95 0.91
CA GLN A 621 28.60 38.44 1.13
C GLN A 621 28.99 38.38 2.61
N VAL A 622 28.12 38.84 3.50
CA VAL A 622 28.38 38.84 4.95
C VAL A 622 28.47 37.42 5.52
N ASP A 623 27.65 36.49 5.05
CA ASP A 623 27.73 35.10 5.46
C ASP A 623 29.03 34.42 5.02
N ALA A 624 29.56 34.81 3.85
CA ALA A 624 30.80 34.28 3.31
C ALA A 624 32.05 34.90 3.97
N ASP A 625 32.01 36.20 4.29
CA ASP A 625 33.13 36.94 4.88
C ASP A 625 32.61 38.05 5.80
N LYS A 626 32.76 37.81 7.11
CA LYS A 626 32.36 38.73 8.18
C LYS A 626 33.41 39.79 8.52
N GLU A 627 34.63 39.65 8.00
CA GLU A 627 35.75 40.54 8.33
C GLU A 627 35.88 41.70 7.34
N SER A 628 35.40 41.52 6.10
CA SER A 628 35.44 42.56 5.08
C SER A 628 34.33 43.60 5.27
N PHE A 629 34.68 44.87 5.05
CA PHE A 629 33.69 45.93 4.91
C PHE A 629 32.91 45.77 3.60
N VAL A 630 31.63 46.10 3.61
CA VAL A 630 30.75 46.00 2.44
C VAL A 630 30.16 47.37 2.10
N GLU A 631 30.37 47.83 0.87
CA GLU A 631 29.80 49.08 0.34
C GLU A 631 28.66 48.76 -0.63
N ALA A 632 27.44 49.23 -0.34
CA ALA A 632 26.30 49.14 -1.24
C ALA A 632 26.08 50.47 -1.98
N ILE A 633 25.98 50.45 -3.31
CA ILE A 633 25.65 51.62 -4.14
C ILE A 633 24.17 51.57 -4.53
N LEU A 634 23.38 52.56 -4.11
CA LEU A 634 21.92 52.57 -4.23
C LEU A 634 21.43 53.81 -4.98
N ALA A 635 20.42 53.70 -5.84
CA ALA A 635 19.95 54.82 -6.66
C ALA A 635 18.61 55.42 -6.20
N ASP A 636 17.86 54.74 -5.33
CA ASP A 636 16.55 55.14 -4.86
C ASP A 636 16.46 55.13 -3.32
N ALA A 637 15.57 55.97 -2.79
CA ALA A 637 15.44 56.21 -1.35
C ALA A 637 14.89 55.01 -0.56
N LEU A 638 14.10 54.13 -1.21
CA LEU A 638 13.49 52.97 -0.56
C LEU A 638 14.52 51.88 -0.32
N ASN A 639 15.33 51.57 -1.33
CA ASN A 639 16.45 50.64 -1.18
C ASN A 639 17.45 51.11 -0.10
N ILE A 640 17.69 52.41 0.02
CA ILE A 640 18.53 52.97 1.10
C ILE A 640 17.91 52.69 2.48
N TYR A 641 16.59 52.86 2.61
CA TYR A 641 15.88 52.58 3.86
C TYR A 641 15.91 51.10 4.22
N ASP A 642 15.63 50.22 3.28
CA ASP A 642 15.56 48.78 3.52
C ASP A 642 16.94 48.16 3.79
N VAL A 643 17.99 48.61 3.09
CA VAL A 643 19.38 48.23 3.41
C VAL A 643 19.78 48.73 4.81
N THR A 644 19.28 49.90 5.22
CA THR A 644 19.49 50.41 6.59
C THR A 644 18.79 49.51 7.62
N LEU A 645 17.53 49.18 7.37
CA LEU A 645 16.73 48.33 8.25
C LEU A 645 17.29 46.91 8.34
N TRP A 646 17.76 46.35 7.23
CA TRP A 646 18.46 45.07 7.18
C TRP A 646 19.71 45.08 8.06
N ALA A 647 20.57 46.09 7.90
CA ALA A 647 21.78 46.23 8.69
C ALA A 647 21.46 46.35 10.19
N GLU A 648 20.47 47.16 10.56
CA GLU A 648 20.03 47.33 11.95
C GLU A 648 19.49 46.02 12.56
N LYS A 649 18.62 45.30 11.84
CA LYS A 649 18.07 44.01 12.29
C LYS A 649 19.15 42.96 12.52
N ALA A 650 20.18 42.94 11.67
CA ALA A 650 21.30 42.00 11.76
C ALA A 650 22.45 42.49 12.68
N SER A 651 22.28 43.63 13.36
CA SER A 651 23.30 44.25 14.23
C SER A 651 24.61 44.62 13.53
N HIS A 652 24.56 44.89 12.22
CA HIS A 652 25.68 45.43 11.45
C HIS A 652 25.82 46.95 11.66
N GLU A 653 27.05 47.47 11.67
CA GLU A 653 27.28 48.90 11.85
C GLU A 653 27.34 49.64 10.51
N ILE A 654 26.45 50.64 10.33
CA ILE A 654 26.54 51.55 9.18
C ILE A 654 27.53 52.66 9.51
N LEU A 655 28.70 52.63 8.88
CA LEU A 655 29.78 53.59 9.16
C LEU A 655 29.56 54.93 8.47
N THR A 656 29.13 54.90 7.21
CA THR A 656 28.90 56.12 6.42
C THR A 656 27.79 55.93 5.40
N LYS A 657 27.00 57.00 5.19
CA LYS A 657 26.09 57.14 4.06
C LYS A 657 26.50 58.40 3.30
N ARG A 658 26.91 58.24 2.04
CA ARG A 658 27.37 59.36 1.20
C ARG A 658 26.61 59.37 -0.11
N SER A 659 25.96 60.49 -0.41
CA SER A 659 25.35 60.72 -1.72
C SER A 659 26.38 61.26 -2.71
N ASP A 660 26.43 60.67 -3.90
CA ASP A 660 27.28 61.07 -5.02
C ASP A 660 26.54 62.06 -5.94
N PRO A 661 27.28 62.89 -6.73
CA PRO A 661 26.68 63.89 -7.61
C PRO A 661 25.79 63.33 -8.73
N ASP A 662 25.89 62.03 -9.02
CA ASP A 662 25.07 61.32 -10.00
C ASP A 662 23.70 60.86 -9.45
N GLY A 663 23.40 61.19 -8.20
CA GLY A 663 22.13 60.88 -7.53
C GLY A 663 22.12 59.56 -6.78
N THR A 664 23.23 58.80 -6.79
CA THR A 664 23.35 57.55 -6.04
C THR A 664 23.82 57.78 -4.60
N THR A 665 23.57 56.84 -3.70
CA THR A 665 24.04 56.84 -2.32
C THR A 665 24.84 55.59 -2.04
N ARG A 666 26.06 55.77 -1.54
CA ARG A 666 26.93 54.70 -1.05
C ARG A 666 26.72 54.51 0.44
N VAL A 667 26.37 53.30 0.84
CA VAL A 667 26.20 52.90 2.23
C VAL A 667 27.33 51.94 2.58
N LEU A 668 28.19 52.35 3.51
CA LEU A 668 29.29 51.52 4.00
C LEU A 668 28.86 50.80 5.28
N ILE A 669 28.97 49.48 5.27
CA ILE A 669 28.49 48.58 6.30
C ILE A 669 29.67 47.76 6.79
N ARG A 670 29.86 47.73 8.11
CA ARG A 670 30.72 46.77 8.79
C ARG A 670 29.83 45.65 9.33
N PRO A 671 29.92 44.44 8.78
CA PRO A 671 29.23 43.28 9.33
C PRO A 671 29.56 43.10 10.82
#